data_AF-A0A351AC36-F1
#
_entry.id   AF-A0A351AC36-F1
#
_cell.length_a   1.000
_cell.length_b   1.000
_cell.length_c   1.000
_cell.angle_alpha   90.00
_cell.angle_beta   90.00
_cell.angle_gamma   90.00
#
_symmetry.space_group_name_H-M   'P 1'
#
loop_
_entity.id
_entity.type
_entity.pdbx_description
1 polymer ?
#
loop_
_entity_poly.entity_id
_entity_poly.type
_entity_poly.pdbx_seq_one_letter_code
_entity_poly.pdbx_strand_id
1 'polypeptide(L)'
;MTPMADGRYLRGELKWADPVHPVFLAQEVATGAEKWAWCLAETATKGLGTDERRMLAHLVRRALLAVPPRLGIPWLGAEWVGFEGGTLWWVTDAIPGAVRLDETSVTLDTLERDRWAQRLLLIIEQWHAHGWIHGDVTPRAVFLDEDGRPWLGGMGVARNWLADRLDQDDLTDPTPEGRDRRRMHLPSRDLFALAALLDGLHPPTGPDALTPWRALDPAVRPVNAMQARSAWAFESVPPSLPTWRHLDAIRVALQDLKFARRECPACGDVLEDPKPAKANTCPVCLAGRWSAYQAREGMCPACQTGVLRHRTTSKRRPACPECDRGLLIKTKTGWKCAWCHAQPDTGTLTERELFICEDCDQALAPAADKTWQLGPDGDAWTMREWAELAATGEMGLGNGMCPKCDARGHTENGYFTLLSPLTGSGYERGYSLRALRKDIVPWVAVGQTTANPGLVCRSGDVEFDTTPQGLKLVRAESNPIAEHLGQIHDLGTWHRIARDLPTAEEEDDLEELFNDALRLAYGQGELGLDGEANALCWSGRAVWVKDGHRRSGTLRITPDRIQFRGWLRRHMGLVSQLKGMDFDGERLFVMWRESEADWEFEVTPIRWNLVLPSGRRKLELTASDLARRFAVPERSRPG
;
A
#
# COMPACT_ATOMS: atom_id res chain seq x y z
N MET A 1 -18.94 -27.35 -12.00
CA MET A 1 -18.53 -26.42 -10.92
C MET A 1 -19.00 -27.00 -9.59
N THR A 2 -18.19 -26.90 -8.54
CA THR A 2 -18.47 -27.42 -7.19
C THR A 2 -18.61 -26.24 -6.21
N PRO A 3 -19.67 -26.15 -5.40
CA PRO A 3 -19.79 -25.09 -4.41
C PRO A 3 -18.64 -25.13 -3.39
N MET A 4 -18.03 -23.98 -3.12
CA MET A 4 -17.05 -23.83 -2.04
C MET A 4 -17.74 -23.78 -0.67
N ALA A 5 -16.98 -23.97 0.41
CA ALA A 5 -17.51 -24.10 1.78
C ALA A 5 -18.48 -22.99 2.25
N ASP A 6 -18.34 -21.75 1.75
CA ASP A 6 -19.20 -20.63 2.11
C ASP A 6 -20.45 -20.47 1.21
N GLY A 7 -20.56 -21.28 0.15
CA GLY A 7 -21.63 -21.25 -0.84
C GLY A 7 -21.66 -20.00 -1.72
N ARG A 8 -20.71 -19.06 -1.58
CA ARG A 8 -20.67 -17.81 -2.37
C ARG A 8 -19.99 -17.99 -3.72
N TYR A 9 -19.10 -18.98 -3.82
CA TYR A 9 -18.35 -19.26 -5.04
C TYR A 9 -18.55 -20.71 -5.49
N LEU A 10 -18.59 -20.91 -6.81
CA LEU A 10 -18.53 -22.21 -7.44
C LEU A 10 -17.13 -22.40 -8.01
N ARG A 11 -16.39 -23.40 -7.54
CA ARG A 11 -15.07 -23.78 -8.08
C ARG A 11 -15.22 -24.57 -9.38
N GLY A 12 -14.46 -24.20 -10.39
CA GLY A 12 -14.38 -24.83 -11.69
C GLY A 12 -13.16 -25.71 -11.87
N GLU A 13 -12.70 -25.75 -13.12
CA GLU A 13 -11.52 -26.52 -13.51
C GLU A 13 -10.22 -25.84 -13.06
N LEU A 14 -9.15 -26.64 -12.98
CA LEU A 14 -7.82 -26.16 -12.71
C LEU A 14 -7.35 -25.31 -13.90
N LYS A 15 -7.05 -24.03 -13.65
CA LYS A 15 -6.49 -23.13 -14.65
C LYS A 15 -4.98 -23.25 -14.72
N TRP A 16 -4.33 -23.24 -13.55
CA TRP A 16 -2.87 -23.31 -13.44
C TRP A 16 -2.43 -24.31 -12.37
N ALA A 17 -1.65 -25.32 -12.80
CA ALA A 17 -1.04 -26.31 -11.93
C ALA A 17 0.25 -25.76 -11.29
N ASP A 18 0.10 -24.94 -10.26
CA ASP A 18 1.24 -24.50 -9.44
C ASP A 18 1.51 -25.51 -8.30
N PRO A 19 2.79 -25.90 -8.03
CA PRO A 19 3.11 -26.85 -6.96
C PRO A 19 2.77 -26.38 -5.55
N VAL A 20 2.74 -25.06 -5.32
CA VAL A 20 2.50 -24.44 -4.02
C VAL A 20 1.09 -23.87 -3.95
N HIS A 21 0.65 -23.20 -5.03
CA HIS A 21 -0.60 -22.45 -5.09
C HIS A 21 -1.45 -22.73 -6.34
N PRO A 22 -1.97 -23.95 -6.54
CA PRO A 22 -2.77 -24.23 -7.73
C PRO A 22 -3.99 -23.31 -7.80
N VAL A 23 -4.29 -22.87 -9.03
CA VAL A 23 -5.32 -21.87 -9.30
C VAL A 23 -6.43 -22.49 -10.12
N PHE A 24 -7.66 -22.32 -9.66
CA PHE A 24 -8.87 -22.82 -10.27
C PHE A 24 -9.68 -21.65 -10.81
N LEU A 25 -10.36 -21.85 -11.94
CA LEU A 25 -11.45 -20.97 -12.31
C LEU A 25 -12.53 -21.06 -11.23
N ALA A 26 -13.15 -19.95 -10.92
CA ALA A 26 -14.28 -19.88 -10.01
C ALA A 26 -15.34 -18.92 -10.54
N GLN A 27 -16.55 -19.03 -10.03
CA GLN A 27 -17.65 -18.14 -10.39
C GLN A 27 -18.37 -17.70 -9.13
N GLU A 28 -18.60 -16.39 -8.99
CA GLU A 28 -19.43 -15.87 -7.91
C GLU A 28 -20.91 -16.21 -8.17
N VAL A 29 -21.56 -16.85 -7.19
CA VAL A 29 -22.95 -17.34 -7.33
C VAL A 29 -23.94 -16.18 -7.55
N ALA A 30 -23.70 -15.04 -6.90
CA ALA A 30 -24.64 -13.92 -6.92
C ALA A 30 -24.64 -13.16 -8.26
N THR A 31 -23.47 -12.97 -8.87
CA THR A 31 -23.28 -12.11 -10.04
C THR A 31 -22.98 -12.89 -11.32
N GLY A 32 -22.52 -14.15 -11.18
CA GLY A 32 -21.98 -14.92 -12.28
C GLY A 32 -20.58 -14.48 -12.73
N ALA A 33 -19.94 -13.55 -12.03
CA ALA A 33 -18.61 -13.04 -12.37
C ALA A 33 -17.55 -14.14 -12.28
N GLU A 34 -16.62 -14.17 -13.25
CA GLU A 34 -15.44 -15.04 -13.22
C GLU A 34 -14.49 -14.58 -12.12
N LYS A 35 -13.95 -15.53 -11.38
CA LYS A 35 -13.02 -15.35 -10.25
C LYS A 35 -11.89 -16.35 -10.36
N TRP A 36 -10.79 -16.11 -9.65
CA TRP A 36 -9.73 -17.10 -9.47
C TRP A 36 -9.72 -17.60 -8.04
N ALA A 37 -9.87 -18.92 -7.87
CA ALA A 37 -9.79 -19.59 -6.58
C ALA A 37 -8.41 -20.23 -6.43
N TRP A 38 -7.62 -19.68 -5.54
CA TRP A 38 -6.29 -20.15 -5.20
C TRP A 38 -6.39 -21.08 -3.99
N CYS A 39 -5.53 -22.09 -3.91
CA CYS A 39 -5.39 -22.87 -2.69
C CYS A 39 -3.95 -23.16 -2.34
N LEU A 40 -3.66 -23.31 -1.04
CA LEU A 40 -2.36 -23.75 -0.57
C LEU A 40 -2.32 -25.28 -0.64
N ALA A 41 -1.36 -25.84 -1.38
CA ALA A 41 -1.26 -27.29 -1.58
C ALA A 41 -1.38 -28.07 -0.28
N GLU A 42 -2.09 -29.21 -0.31
CA GLU A 42 -2.37 -30.01 0.89
C GLU A 42 -1.09 -30.44 1.62
N THR A 43 -0.01 -30.69 0.87
CA THR A 43 1.32 -30.99 1.41
C THR A 43 1.87 -29.89 2.33
N ALA A 44 1.55 -28.62 2.06
CA ALA A 44 1.99 -27.48 2.87
C ALA A 44 1.12 -27.24 4.11
N THR A 45 -0.08 -27.84 4.18
CA THR A 45 -0.99 -27.75 5.34
C THR A 45 -1.08 -29.04 6.15
N LYS A 46 -0.45 -30.11 5.66
CA LYS A 46 -0.44 -31.43 6.29
C LYS A 46 0.31 -31.40 7.62
N GLY A 47 -0.36 -31.84 8.69
CA GLY A 47 0.21 -31.86 10.04
C GLY A 47 -0.13 -30.64 10.90
N LEU A 48 -0.65 -29.55 10.30
CA LEU A 48 -1.08 -28.37 11.07
C LEU A 48 -2.31 -28.69 11.92
N GLY A 49 -2.26 -28.36 13.21
CA GLY A 49 -3.36 -28.39 14.15
C GLY A 49 -4.42 -27.30 13.87
N THR A 50 -5.55 -27.36 14.58
CA THR A 50 -6.68 -26.43 14.35
C THR A 50 -6.31 -24.96 14.60
N ASP A 51 -5.50 -24.69 15.62
CA ASP A 51 -5.11 -23.32 15.97
C ASP A 51 -4.03 -22.77 15.02
N GLU A 52 -3.10 -23.61 14.56
CA GLU A 52 -2.12 -23.24 13.53
C GLU A 52 -2.79 -22.93 12.20
N ARG A 53 -3.82 -23.71 11.81
CA ARG A 53 -4.66 -23.40 10.64
C ARG A 53 -5.37 -22.06 10.80
N ARG A 54 -6.01 -21.81 11.95
CA ARG A 54 -6.66 -20.51 12.20
C ARG A 54 -5.67 -19.35 12.15
N MET A 55 -4.48 -19.53 12.71
CA MET A 55 -3.41 -18.53 12.67
C MET A 55 -2.94 -18.28 11.23
N LEU A 56 -2.73 -19.34 10.45
CA LEU A 56 -2.36 -19.24 9.04
C LEU A 56 -3.43 -18.53 8.20
N ALA A 57 -4.71 -18.89 8.35
CA ALA A 57 -5.80 -18.16 7.70
C ALA A 57 -5.87 -16.72 8.15
N HIS A 58 -5.63 -16.43 9.43
CA HIS A 58 -5.62 -15.07 9.95
C HIS A 58 -4.47 -14.24 9.35
N LEU A 59 -3.29 -14.83 9.20
CA LEU A 59 -2.12 -14.19 8.56
C LEU A 59 -2.38 -13.94 7.08
N VAL A 60 -2.86 -14.93 6.34
CA VAL A 60 -3.20 -14.81 4.91
C VAL A 60 -4.31 -13.78 4.71
N ARG A 61 -5.33 -13.81 5.57
CA ARG A 61 -6.40 -12.80 5.57
C ARG A 61 -5.86 -11.41 5.89
N ARG A 62 -4.91 -11.27 6.80
CA ARG A 62 -4.28 -9.98 7.11
C ARG A 62 -3.43 -9.50 5.93
N ALA A 63 -2.67 -10.36 5.26
CA ALA A 63 -1.91 -9.98 4.07
C ALA A 63 -2.83 -9.56 2.91
N LEU A 64 -3.88 -10.34 2.64
CA LEU A 64 -4.76 -10.15 1.48
C LEU A 64 -5.88 -9.13 1.69
N LEU A 65 -6.28 -8.84 2.92
CA LEU A 65 -7.33 -7.84 3.21
C LEU A 65 -6.77 -6.53 3.77
N ALA A 66 -5.54 -6.52 4.31
CA ALA A 66 -4.96 -5.28 4.86
C ALA A 66 -4.28 -4.41 3.81
N VAL A 67 -4.01 -4.92 2.61
CA VAL A 67 -3.60 -4.09 1.46
C VAL A 67 -4.90 -3.69 0.74
N PRO A 68 -5.45 -2.48 0.91
CA PRO A 68 -6.65 -2.09 0.19
C PRO A 68 -6.33 -1.93 -1.30
N PRO A 69 -7.25 -2.33 -2.21
CA PRO A 69 -7.07 -2.08 -3.64
C PRO A 69 -7.05 -0.58 -3.88
N ARG A 70 -5.91 -0.01 -4.30
CA ARG A 70 -5.88 1.37 -4.83
C ARG A 70 -6.48 1.38 -6.24
N LEU A 71 -7.38 2.34 -6.50
CA LEU A 71 -8.02 2.50 -7.80
C LEU A 71 -6.96 2.63 -8.91
N GLY A 72 -7.03 1.77 -9.93
CA GLY A 72 -6.12 1.81 -11.08
C GLY A 72 -4.77 1.12 -10.91
N ILE A 73 -4.47 0.54 -9.74
CA ILE A 73 -3.25 -0.26 -9.53
C ILE A 73 -3.58 -1.76 -9.72
N PRO A 74 -2.73 -2.53 -10.44
CA PRO A 74 -3.08 -3.87 -10.89
C PRO A 74 -2.83 -4.90 -9.78
N TRP A 75 -3.78 -5.05 -8.86
CA TRP A 75 -3.65 -5.96 -7.73
C TRP A 75 -4.83 -6.94 -7.63
N LEU A 76 -4.52 -8.20 -7.32
CA LEU A 76 -5.47 -9.29 -7.11
C LEU A 76 -5.76 -9.45 -5.61
N GLY A 77 -6.58 -8.55 -5.07
CA GLY A 77 -7.05 -8.66 -3.69
C GLY A 77 -7.95 -9.87 -3.49
N ALA A 78 -7.89 -10.47 -2.30
CA ALA A 78 -8.79 -11.56 -1.98
C ALA A 78 -10.12 -11.05 -1.44
N GLU A 79 -11.22 -11.50 -2.03
CA GLU A 79 -12.58 -11.24 -1.54
C GLU A 79 -12.98 -12.22 -0.45
N TRP A 80 -12.35 -13.40 -0.44
CA TRP A 80 -12.59 -14.44 0.52
C TRP A 80 -11.33 -15.23 0.83
N VAL A 81 -11.22 -15.69 2.08
CA VAL A 81 -10.18 -16.59 2.58
C VAL A 81 -10.86 -17.57 3.54
N GLY A 82 -10.63 -18.87 3.38
CA GLY A 82 -11.23 -19.90 4.24
C GLY A 82 -10.64 -21.29 4.05
N PHE A 83 -11.01 -22.23 4.93
CA PHE A 83 -10.60 -23.63 4.83
C PHE A 83 -11.70 -24.51 4.26
N GLU A 84 -11.32 -25.42 3.37
CA GLU A 84 -12.19 -26.48 2.83
C GLU A 84 -11.39 -27.77 2.75
N GLY A 85 -11.90 -28.85 3.36
CA GLY A 85 -11.19 -30.15 3.36
C GLY A 85 -9.83 -30.14 4.06
N GLY A 86 -9.53 -29.13 4.88
CA GLY A 86 -8.21 -28.95 5.51
C GLY A 86 -7.22 -28.15 4.66
N THR A 87 -7.59 -27.81 3.43
CA THR A 87 -6.83 -26.94 2.52
C THR A 87 -7.24 -25.48 2.74
N LEU A 88 -6.28 -24.56 2.74
CA LEU A 88 -6.56 -23.12 2.75
C LEU A 88 -6.85 -22.62 1.34
N TRP A 89 -7.91 -21.85 1.19
CA TRP A 89 -8.36 -21.26 -0.06
C TRP A 89 -8.50 -19.75 0.06
N TRP A 90 -8.29 -19.04 -1.05
CA TRP A 90 -8.69 -17.65 -1.20
C TRP A 90 -9.18 -17.37 -2.62
N VAL A 91 -10.08 -16.40 -2.76
CA VAL A 91 -10.70 -16.04 -4.04
C VAL A 91 -10.37 -14.59 -4.37
N THR A 92 -9.89 -14.35 -5.59
CA THR A 92 -9.60 -13.02 -6.13
C THR A 92 -10.46 -12.75 -7.36
N ASP A 93 -10.48 -11.49 -7.81
CA ASP A 93 -10.95 -11.19 -9.16
C ASP A 93 -10.17 -11.98 -10.21
N ALA A 94 -10.83 -12.36 -11.29
CA ALA A 94 -10.17 -12.87 -12.48
C ALA A 94 -9.75 -11.70 -13.36
N ILE A 95 -8.56 -11.76 -13.95
CA ILE A 95 -8.18 -10.82 -15.02
C ILE A 95 -8.69 -11.43 -16.34
N PRO A 96 -9.63 -10.77 -17.05
CA PRO A 96 -10.18 -11.28 -18.29
C PRO A 96 -9.07 -11.53 -19.32
N GLY A 97 -9.13 -12.68 -20.00
CA GLY A 97 -8.18 -13.06 -21.03
C GLY A 97 -6.74 -13.30 -20.56
N ALA A 98 -6.48 -13.25 -19.25
CA ALA A 98 -5.10 -13.22 -18.79
C ALA A 98 -4.34 -14.53 -18.99
N VAL A 99 -3.09 -14.38 -19.40
CA VAL A 99 -2.11 -15.46 -19.58
C VAL A 99 -0.97 -15.30 -18.59
N ARG A 100 -0.39 -16.40 -18.12
CA ARG A 100 0.77 -16.36 -17.21
C ARG A 100 2.04 -16.11 -18.02
N LEU A 101 2.95 -15.28 -17.52
CA LEU A 101 4.11 -14.83 -18.28
C LEU A 101 5.07 -15.99 -18.64
N ASP A 102 5.18 -17.02 -17.79
CA ASP A 102 5.96 -18.23 -18.09
C ASP A 102 5.32 -19.16 -19.14
N GLU A 103 4.05 -18.93 -19.51
CA GLU A 103 3.32 -19.68 -20.55
C GLU A 103 3.38 -18.98 -21.91
N THR A 104 4.02 -17.81 -21.98
CA THR A 104 4.16 -17.02 -23.19
C THR A 104 5.59 -16.55 -23.40
N SER A 105 5.97 -16.30 -24.65
CA SER A 105 7.26 -15.72 -24.99
C SER A 105 7.09 -14.23 -25.24
N VAL A 106 7.53 -13.41 -24.29
CA VAL A 106 7.53 -11.95 -24.41
C VAL A 106 8.96 -11.42 -24.41
N THR A 107 9.23 -10.48 -25.30
CA THR A 107 10.46 -9.69 -25.29
C THR A 107 10.06 -8.23 -25.34
N LEU A 108 10.59 -7.43 -24.43
CA LEU A 108 10.22 -6.02 -24.32
C LEU A 108 11.23 -5.16 -25.08
N ASP A 109 10.78 -4.05 -25.65
CA ASP A 109 11.69 -2.95 -25.95
C ASP A 109 12.01 -2.13 -24.67
N THR A 110 12.88 -1.13 -24.78
CA THR A 110 13.27 -0.30 -23.63
C THR A 110 12.08 0.44 -23.01
N LEU A 111 11.15 0.94 -23.84
CA LEU A 111 10.00 1.69 -23.38
C LEU A 111 8.97 0.78 -22.68
N GLU A 112 8.74 -0.39 -23.23
CA GLU A 112 7.86 -1.42 -22.65
C GLU A 112 8.44 -1.93 -21.33
N ARG A 113 9.77 -2.16 -21.26
CA ARG A 113 10.46 -2.51 -20.02
C ARG A 113 10.23 -1.47 -18.94
N ASP A 114 10.38 -0.18 -19.25
CA ASP A 114 10.17 0.90 -18.29
C ASP A 114 8.71 0.98 -17.82
N ARG A 115 7.75 0.80 -18.74
CA ARG A 115 6.32 0.74 -18.41
C ARG A 115 5.99 -0.45 -17.49
N TRP A 116 6.57 -1.61 -17.77
CA TRP A 116 6.41 -2.80 -16.94
C TRP A 116 7.03 -2.61 -15.56
N ALA A 117 8.24 -2.05 -15.49
CA ALA A 117 8.92 -1.75 -14.23
C ALA A 117 8.07 -0.82 -13.35
N GLN A 118 7.59 0.30 -13.90
CA GLN A 118 6.74 1.25 -13.18
C GLN A 118 5.45 0.59 -12.67
N ARG A 119 4.78 -0.18 -13.53
CA ARG A 119 3.53 -0.84 -13.16
C ARG A 119 3.73 -1.90 -12.07
N LEU A 120 4.78 -2.71 -12.18
CA LEU A 120 5.11 -3.73 -11.16
C LEU A 120 5.60 -3.10 -9.86
N LEU A 121 6.37 -2.01 -9.92
CA LEU A 121 6.77 -1.23 -8.74
C LEU A 121 5.57 -0.69 -7.97
N LEU A 122 4.56 -0.15 -8.67
CA LEU A 122 3.32 0.31 -8.03
C LEU A 122 2.61 -0.80 -7.25
N ILE A 123 2.65 -2.03 -7.74
CA ILE A 123 2.08 -3.18 -7.03
C ILE A 123 2.93 -3.52 -5.81
N ILE A 124 4.24 -3.71 -5.98
CA ILE A 124 5.17 -4.10 -4.91
C ILE A 124 5.22 -3.01 -3.81
N GLU A 125 5.11 -1.74 -4.18
CA GLU A 125 5.03 -0.62 -3.24
C GLU A 125 3.86 -0.74 -2.28
N GLN A 126 2.71 -1.25 -2.72
CA GLN A 126 1.58 -1.50 -1.82
C GLN A 126 1.91 -2.54 -0.76
N TRP A 127 2.59 -3.63 -1.13
CA TRP A 127 3.04 -4.64 -0.17
C TRP A 127 3.98 -4.02 0.85
N HIS A 128 5.01 -3.31 0.37
CA HIS A 128 6.01 -2.68 1.21
C HIS A 128 5.43 -1.62 2.15
N ALA A 129 4.46 -0.81 1.70
CA ALA A 129 3.79 0.20 2.51
C ALA A 129 3.03 -0.39 3.70
N HIS A 130 2.53 -1.63 3.57
CA HIS A 130 1.83 -2.35 4.64
C HIS A 130 2.77 -3.26 5.45
N GLY A 131 4.09 -3.13 5.26
CA GLY A 131 5.09 -3.94 5.94
C GLY A 131 5.11 -5.40 5.50
N TRP A 132 4.72 -5.69 4.26
CA TRP A 132 4.81 -7.02 3.67
C TRP A 132 5.86 -7.05 2.57
N ILE A 133 6.48 -8.20 2.38
CA ILE A 133 7.32 -8.52 1.22
C ILE A 133 6.52 -9.50 0.36
N HIS A 134 6.40 -9.25 -0.95
CA HIS A 134 5.72 -10.17 -1.87
C HIS A 134 6.43 -11.52 -1.88
N GLY A 135 7.75 -11.51 -2.04
CA GLY A 135 8.64 -12.66 -1.88
C GLY A 135 8.64 -13.65 -3.03
N ASP A 136 7.73 -13.52 -3.99
CA ASP A 136 7.61 -14.39 -5.18
C ASP A 136 7.48 -13.57 -6.48
N VAL A 137 8.34 -12.56 -6.66
CA VAL A 137 8.37 -11.79 -7.93
C VAL A 137 9.07 -12.63 -9.00
N THR A 138 8.31 -13.46 -9.71
CA THR A 138 8.80 -14.41 -10.72
C THR A 138 7.92 -14.40 -11.98
N PRO A 139 8.37 -14.97 -13.11
CA PRO A 139 7.51 -15.09 -14.30
C PRO A 139 6.19 -15.84 -14.05
N ARG A 140 6.15 -16.75 -13.09
CA ARG A 140 4.96 -17.53 -12.73
C ARG A 140 3.95 -16.71 -11.94
N ALA A 141 4.41 -15.67 -11.26
CA ALA A 141 3.61 -14.72 -10.52
C ALA A 141 3.10 -13.55 -11.38
N VAL A 142 3.59 -13.40 -12.62
CA VAL A 142 3.17 -12.31 -13.51
C VAL A 142 2.13 -12.80 -14.51
N PHE A 143 1.02 -12.07 -14.58
CA PHE A 143 -0.08 -12.28 -15.51
C PHE A 143 -0.15 -11.11 -16.49
N LEU A 144 -0.43 -11.40 -17.76
CA LEU A 144 -0.62 -10.40 -18.80
C LEU A 144 -2.09 -10.33 -19.14
N ASP A 145 -2.69 -9.14 -19.08
CA ASP A 145 -4.05 -8.93 -19.57
C ASP A 145 -4.10 -8.91 -21.12
N GLU A 146 -5.30 -8.74 -21.67
CA GLU A 146 -5.52 -8.69 -23.13
C GLU A 146 -4.74 -7.58 -23.83
N ASP A 147 -4.38 -6.51 -23.12
CA ASP A 147 -3.56 -5.40 -23.62
C ASP A 147 -2.04 -5.67 -23.47
N GLY A 148 -1.66 -6.86 -22.97
CA GLY A 148 -0.27 -7.23 -22.70
C GLY A 148 0.33 -6.53 -21.48
N ARG A 149 -0.48 -5.94 -20.60
CA ARG A 149 0.02 -5.23 -19.42
C ARG A 149 0.26 -6.20 -18.27
N PRO A 150 1.35 -6.04 -17.50
CA PRO A 150 1.65 -6.93 -16.41
C PRO A 150 0.79 -6.66 -15.18
N TRP A 151 0.43 -7.76 -14.52
CA TRP A 151 -0.20 -7.85 -13.22
C TRP A 151 0.62 -8.82 -12.37
N LEU A 152 0.78 -8.53 -11.09
CA LEU A 152 1.49 -9.41 -10.16
C LEU A 152 0.44 -10.11 -9.28
N GLY A 153 0.44 -11.44 -9.32
CA GLY A 153 -0.38 -12.32 -8.51
C GLY A 153 0.45 -13.42 -7.86
N GLY A 154 -0.21 -14.39 -7.23
CA GLY A 154 0.48 -15.40 -6.42
C GLY A 154 0.94 -14.86 -5.07
N MET A 155 0.98 -15.73 -4.06
CA MET A 155 1.43 -15.40 -2.70
C MET A 155 2.40 -16.48 -2.23
N GLY A 156 3.50 -16.67 -2.96
CA GLY A 156 4.46 -17.74 -2.68
C GLY A 156 4.99 -17.75 -1.24
N VAL A 157 5.16 -16.56 -0.64
CA VAL A 157 5.86 -16.36 0.64
C VAL A 157 5.61 -14.94 1.16
N ALA A 158 4.36 -14.48 1.20
CA ALA A 158 4.06 -13.16 1.77
C ALA A 158 4.43 -13.14 3.26
N ARG A 159 5.62 -12.62 3.55
CA ARG A 159 6.26 -12.66 4.85
C ARG A 159 6.06 -11.33 5.57
N ASN A 160 5.74 -11.39 6.85
CA ASN A 160 5.81 -10.22 7.71
C ASN A 160 7.27 -10.09 8.19
N TRP A 161 7.99 -9.15 7.60
CA TRP A 161 9.40 -8.84 7.89
C TRP A 161 9.73 -8.70 9.40
N LEU A 162 8.76 -8.30 10.23
CA LEU A 162 8.94 -8.14 11.68
C LEU A 162 8.59 -9.40 12.49
N ALA A 163 7.71 -10.27 11.97
CA ALA A 163 7.33 -11.52 12.64
C ALA A 163 8.34 -12.64 12.36
N ASP A 164 8.96 -12.63 11.18
CA ASP A 164 9.83 -13.71 10.69
C ASP A 164 11.30 -13.57 11.10
N ARG A 165 11.59 -12.80 12.16
CA ARG A 165 12.90 -12.85 12.82
C ARG A 165 13.22 -14.21 13.46
N LEU A 166 12.31 -15.20 13.37
CA LEU A 166 12.31 -16.42 14.17
C LEU A 166 12.15 -17.75 13.41
N ASP A 167 12.00 -17.85 12.07
CA ASP A 167 11.88 -19.18 11.41
C ASP A 167 12.31 -19.34 9.92
N GLN A 168 12.51 -20.61 9.51
CA GLN A 168 13.49 -21.26 8.60
C GLN A 168 13.56 -21.03 7.05
N ASP A 169 14.66 -21.60 6.50
CA ASP A 169 15.16 -21.78 5.12
C ASP A 169 14.11 -21.94 4.00
N ASP A 170 14.32 -21.20 2.91
CA ASP A 170 13.74 -21.50 1.60
C ASP A 170 14.87 -21.78 0.59
N LEU A 171 15.17 -23.07 0.38
CA LEU A 171 16.21 -23.52 -0.55
C LEU A 171 15.88 -23.23 -2.03
N THR A 172 14.65 -22.80 -2.34
CA THR A 172 14.21 -22.49 -3.70
C THR A 172 14.29 -21.01 -4.04
N ASP A 173 14.60 -20.16 -3.07
CA ASP A 173 14.74 -18.72 -3.25
C ASP A 173 16.03 -18.38 -4.04
N PRO A 174 15.92 -17.81 -5.26
CA PRO A 174 17.07 -17.48 -6.08
C PRO A 174 17.82 -16.22 -5.59
N THR A 175 17.25 -15.46 -4.65
CA THR A 175 17.87 -14.25 -4.13
C THR A 175 19.05 -14.54 -3.18
N PRO A 176 20.03 -13.63 -3.06
CA PRO A 176 21.13 -13.79 -2.11
C PRO A 176 20.69 -14.01 -0.66
N GLU A 177 19.56 -13.40 -0.27
CA GLU A 177 18.96 -13.48 1.07
C GLU A 177 18.32 -14.83 1.36
N GLY A 178 17.74 -15.49 0.36
CA GLY A 178 17.20 -16.85 0.50
C GLY A 178 18.24 -17.92 0.80
N ARG A 179 19.51 -17.65 0.44
CA ARG A 179 20.63 -18.60 0.59
C ARG A 179 21.43 -18.42 1.88
N ASP A 180 21.17 -17.36 2.65
CA ASP A 180 21.92 -17.02 3.87
C ASP A 180 20.98 -16.80 5.07
N ARG A 181 20.92 -17.80 5.95
CA ARG A 181 20.13 -17.83 7.21
C ARG A 181 20.31 -16.62 8.13
N ARG A 182 21.38 -15.83 7.95
CA ARG A 182 21.69 -14.67 8.80
C ARG A 182 21.19 -13.36 8.21
N ARG A 183 20.76 -13.35 6.95
CA ARG A 183 20.33 -12.14 6.26
C ARG A 183 18.85 -11.91 6.49
N MET A 184 18.53 -10.69 6.90
CA MET A 184 17.17 -10.22 7.07
C MET A 184 16.47 -10.20 5.72
N HIS A 185 15.26 -10.77 5.63
CA HIS A 185 14.40 -10.57 4.47
C HIS A 185 13.92 -9.11 4.49
N LEU A 186 14.39 -8.33 3.53
CA LEU A 186 14.09 -6.91 3.38
C LEU A 186 13.25 -6.67 2.12
N PRO A 187 12.49 -5.57 2.03
CA PRO A 187 11.76 -5.18 0.80
C PRO A 187 12.66 -5.12 -0.45
N SER A 188 13.96 -4.88 -0.28
CA SER A 188 14.98 -4.94 -1.33
C SER A 188 15.11 -6.30 -2.02
N ARG A 189 14.54 -7.38 -1.45
CA ARG A 189 14.45 -8.71 -2.06
C ARG A 189 13.54 -8.70 -3.29
N ASP A 190 12.35 -8.09 -3.18
CA ASP A 190 11.40 -7.98 -4.29
C ASP A 190 11.96 -7.14 -5.43
N LEU A 191 12.77 -6.13 -5.11
CA LEU A 191 13.43 -5.29 -6.13
C LEU A 191 14.51 -6.04 -6.91
N PHE A 192 15.28 -6.89 -6.23
CA PHE A 192 16.25 -7.74 -6.90
C PHE A 192 15.55 -8.74 -7.82
N ALA A 193 14.47 -9.36 -7.34
CA ALA A 193 13.67 -10.30 -8.11
C ALA A 193 12.98 -9.62 -9.31
N LEU A 194 12.46 -8.40 -9.14
CA LEU A 194 11.93 -7.59 -10.24
C LEU A 194 13.01 -7.25 -11.27
N ALA A 195 14.22 -6.87 -10.85
CA ALA A 195 15.32 -6.59 -11.76
C ALA A 195 15.70 -7.83 -12.59
N ALA A 196 15.82 -9.00 -11.93
CA ALA A 196 16.10 -10.26 -12.61
C ALA A 196 15.00 -10.68 -13.60
N LEU A 197 13.73 -10.44 -13.24
CA LEU A 197 12.59 -10.65 -14.13
C LEU A 197 12.70 -9.78 -15.39
N LEU A 198 12.93 -8.47 -15.22
CA LEU A 198 13.03 -7.52 -16.34
C LEU A 198 14.24 -7.81 -17.23
N ASP A 199 15.38 -8.24 -16.66
CA ASP A 199 16.55 -8.65 -17.42
C ASP A 199 16.28 -9.87 -18.31
N GLY A 200 15.45 -10.80 -17.84
CA GLY A 200 15.03 -11.97 -18.63
C GLY A 200 14.18 -11.59 -19.85
N LEU A 201 13.43 -10.48 -19.77
CA LEU A 201 12.54 -9.99 -20.83
C LEU A 201 13.21 -8.97 -21.76
N HIS A 202 14.22 -8.27 -21.26
CA HIS A 202 15.02 -7.29 -21.99
C HIS A 202 16.45 -7.27 -21.43
N PRO A 203 17.35 -8.10 -21.97
CA PRO A 203 18.72 -8.22 -21.47
C PRO A 203 19.45 -6.86 -21.49
N PRO A 204 20.12 -6.47 -20.40
CA PRO A 204 20.82 -5.19 -20.35
C PRO A 204 22.01 -5.18 -21.31
N THR A 205 22.19 -4.08 -22.04
CA THR A 205 23.34 -3.86 -22.94
C THR A 205 24.51 -3.13 -22.25
N GLY A 206 24.33 -2.70 -20.99
CA GLY A 206 25.30 -2.00 -20.16
C GLY A 206 24.70 -1.60 -18.81
N PRO A 207 25.40 -0.77 -18.00
CA PRO A 207 24.85 -0.20 -16.78
C PRO A 207 23.60 0.64 -17.08
N ASP A 208 22.51 0.36 -16.39
CA ASP A 208 21.22 1.06 -16.49
C ASP A 208 20.64 1.38 -15.09
N ALA A 209 19.42 1.93 -15.06
CA ALA A 209 18.71 2.29 -13.81
C ALA A 209 18.50 1.11 -12.85
N LEU A 210 18.51 -0.14 -13.34
CA LEU A 210 18.37 -1.36 -12.53
C LEU A 210 19.69 -1.79 -11.86
N THR A 211 20.83 -1.22 -12.25
CA THR A 211 22.15 -1.62 -11.74
C THR A 211 22.23 -1.69 -10.20
N PRO A 212 21.72 -0.70 -9.45
CA PRO A 212 21.72 -0.77 -7.99
C PRO A 212 20.83 -1.89 -7.43
N TRP A 213 19.79 -2.29 -8.15
CA TRP A 213 18.81 -3.29 -7.69
C TRP A 213 19.37 -4.71 -7.82
N ARG A 214 20.28 -4.91 -8.78
CA ARG A 214 21.00 -6.18 -9.02
C ARG A 214 22.15 -6.42 -8.02
N ALA A 215 22.45 -5.48 -7.13
CA ALA A 215 23.57 -5.61 -6.21
C ALA A 215 23.37 -6.83 -5.28
N LEU A 216 24.40 -7.67 -5.12
CA LEU A 216 24.32 -8.82 -4.19
C LEU A 216 24.26 -8.39 -2.72
N ASP A 217 24.73 -7.17 -2.42
CA ASP A 217 24.62 -6.54 -1.12
C ASP A 217 23.29 -5.76 -1.01
N PRO A 218 22.36 -6.16 -0.14
CA PRO A 218 21.09 -5.47 0.05
C PRO A 218 21.26 -4.01 0.49
N ALA A 219 22.37 -3.65 1.15
CA ALA A 219 22.63 -2.29 1.63
C ALA A 219 22.82 -1.27 0.48
N VAL A 220 23.12 -1.75 -0.73
CA VAL A 220 23.34 -0.92 -1.93
C VAL A 220 22.06 -0.80 -2.78
N ARG A 221 21.07 -1.66 -2.53
CA ARG A 221 19.77 -1.62 -3.23
C ARG A 221 18.89 -0.49 -2.66
N PRO A 222 17.86 -0.07 -3.40
CA PRO A 222 16.80 0.72 -2.77
C PRO A 222 16.18 -0.08 -1.62
N VAL A 223 15.86 0.62 -0.54
CA VAL A 223 15.32 0.05 0.70
C VAL A 223 13.94 -0.56 0.46
N ASN A 224 13.14 0.02 -0.44
CA ASN A 224 11.80 -0.45 -0.82
C ASN A 224 11.40 0.06 -2.21
N ALA A 225 10.25 -0.42 -2.70
CA ALA A 225 9.73 -0.07 -4.04
C ALA A 225 9.41 1.41 -4.22
N MET A 226 9.02 2.13 -3.17
CA MET A 226 8.81 3.58 -3.22
C MET A 226 10.13 4.31 -3.53
N GLN A 227 11.21 3.96 -2.82
CA GLN A 227 12.53 4.51 -3.11
C GLN A 227 13.02 4.10 -4.50
N ALA A 228 12.76 2.86 -4.90
CA ALA A 228 13.09 2.34 -6.22
C ALA A 228 12.39 3.12 -7.33
N ARG A 229 11.08 3.37 -7.19
CA ARG A 229 10.26 4.18 -8.11
C ARG A 229 10.73 5.63 -8.16
N SER A 230 11.04 6.22 -7.01
CA SER A 230 11.57 7.59 -6.93
C SER A 230 12.95 7.74 -7.59
N ALA A 231 13.79 6.71 -7.48
CA ALA A 231 15.10 6.66 -8.12
C ALA A 231 15.01 6.30 -9.62
N TRP A 232 13.89 5.73 -10.06
CA TRP A 232 13.61 5.43 -11.46
C TRP A 232 13.26 6.74 -12.19
N ALA A 233 14.30 7.49 -12.54
CA ALA A 233 14.20 8.82 -13.13
C ALA A 233 13.29 8.86 -14.37
N PHE A 234 12.48 9.91 -14.41
CA PHE A 234 11.46 10.34 -15.38
C PHE A 234 11.94 10.56 -16.84
N GLU A 235 12.79 9.72 -17.42
CA GLU A 235 13.35 9.98 -18.77
C GLU A 235 12.60 9.36 -19.97
N SER A 236 11.51 8.59 -19.83
CA SER A 236 10.86 7.97 -20.99
C SER A 236 9.34 8.14 -21.03
N VAL A 237 8.93 9.14 -21.83
CA VAL A 237 7.59 9.59 -22.24
C VAL A 237 6.93 10.57 -21.27
N PRO A 238 6.88 11.89 -21.60
CA PRO A 238 6.04 12.80 -20.83
C PRO A 238 4.62 12.23 -20.86
N PRO A 239 3.92 12.09 -19.71
CA PRO A 239 2.48 11.97 -19.75
C PRO A 239 1.99 13.09 -20.67
N SER A 240 1.06 12.78 -21.58
CA SER A 240 0.49 13.78 -22.50
C SER A 240 0.34 15.09 -21.75
N LEU A 241 1.01 16.17 -22.22
CA LEU A 241 1.07 17.45 -21.49
C LEU A 241 -0.32 17.75 -20.92
N PRO A 242 -0.42 18.06 -19.62
CA PRO A 242 -1.71 18.23 -18.97
C PRO A 242 -2.54 19.25 -19.75
N THR A 243 -3.77 18.89 -20.10
CA THR A 243 -4.65 19.78 -20.86
C THR A 243 -4.92 21.04 -20.05
N TRP A 244 -5.19 22.16 -20.74
CA TRP A 244 -5.55 23.40 -20.05
C TRP A 244 -6.76 23.23 -19.11
N ARG A 245 -7.71 22.35 -19.43
CA ARG A 245 -8.87 22.04 -18.55
C ARG A 245 -8.44 21.38 -17.25
N HIS A 246 -7.48 20.45 -17.33
CA HIS A 246 -6.92 19.80 -16.15
C HIS A 246 -6.18 20.80 -15.26
N LEU A 247 -5.35 21.65 -15.87
CA LEU A 247 -4.63 22.70 -15.14
C LEU A 247 -5.60 23.73 -14.53
N ASP A 248 -6.65 24.14 -15.23
CA ASP A 248 -7.69 25.02 -14.67
C ASP A 248 -8.41 24.38 -13.48
N ALA A 249 -8.69 23.08 -13.53
CA ALA A 249 -9.30 22.34 -12.43
C ALA A 249 -8.37 22.28 -11.19
N ILE A 250 -7.07 22.04 -11.38
CA ILE A 250 -6.07 22.10 -10.29
C ILE A 250 -6.11 23.48 -9.61
N ARG A 251 -6.20 24.54 -10.40
CA ARG A 251 -6.27 25.91 -9.85
C ARG A 251 -7.54 26.19 -9.06
N VAL A 252 -8.69 25.73 -9.54
CA VAL A 252 -9.94 25.81 -8.78
C VAL A 252 -9.77 25.07 -7.45
N ALA A 253 -9.20 23.87 -7.47
CA ALA A 253 -8.94 23.10 -6.26
C ALA A 253 -7.98 23.79 -5.30
N LEU A 254 -6.95 24.50 -5.79
CA LEU A 254 -6.06 25.35 -4.98
C LEU A 254 -6.80 26.54 -4.36
N GLN A 255 -7.67 27.22 -5.12
CA GLN A 255 -8.47 28.35 -4.62
C GLN A 255 -9.49 27.91 -3.56
N ASP A 256 -10.04 26.72 -3.72
CA ASP A 256 -11.00 26.12 -2.80
C ASP A 256 -10.35 25.39 -1.63
N LEU A 257 -9.01 25.29 -1.60
CA LEU A 257 -8.26 24.63 -0.54
C LEU A 257 -8.45 25.37 0.79
N LYS A 258 -9.35 24.82 1.61
CA LYS A 258 -9.63 25.26 2.98
C LYS A 258 -9.53 24.05 3.89
N PHE A 259 -8.92 24.26 5.05
CA PHE A 259 -8.77 23.27 6.10
C PHE A 259 -8.67 23.96 7.47
N ALA A 260 -9.10 23.29 8.53
CA ALA A 260 -8.94 23.81 9.89
C ALA A 260 -7.48 23.69 10.37
N ARG A 261 -7.08 24.51 11.35
CA ARG A 261 -5.70 24.57 11.88
C ARG A 261 -5.14 23.23 12.38
N ARG A 262 -6.01 22.29 12.74
CA ARG A 262 -5.66 20.93 13.19
C ARG A 262 -6.43 19.89 12.40
N GLU A 263 -6.76 20.16 11.15
CA GLU A 263 -7.40 19.19 10.26
C GLU A 263 -6.33 18.25 9.70
N CYS A 264 -6.59 16.96 9.81
CA CYS A 264 -5.74 15.91 9.27
C CYS A 264 -5.83 15.96 7.73
N PRO A 265 -4.71 16.10 7.02
CA PRO A 265 -4.70 16.19 5.57
C PRO A 265 -5.22 14.90 4.91
N ALA A 266 -5.13 13.75 5.60
CA ALA A 266 -5.52 12.49 5.01
C ALA A 266 -7.02 12.18 5.09
N CYS A 267 -7.68 12.53 6.19
CA CYS A 267 -9.07 12.11 6.46
C CYS A 267 -9.99 13.24 6.92
N GLY A 268 -9.47 14.46 7.11
CA GLY A 268 -10.25 15.62 7.56
C GLY A 268 -10.58 15.63 9.06
N ASP A 269 -10.20 14.61 9.83
CA ASP A 269 -10.44 14.59 11.29
C ASP A 269 -9.40 15.43 12.05
N VAL A 270 -9.57 15.57 13.36
CA VAL A 270 -8.70 16.40 14.20
C VAL A 270 -7.35 15.72 14.45
N LEU A 271 -6.28 16.46 14.18
CA LEU A 271 -4.93 16.21 14.65
C LEU A 271 -4.82 16.62 16.12
N GLU A 272 -4.61 15.64 16.98
CA GLU A 272 -4.37 15.82 18.40
C GLU A 272 -2.88 15.97 18.68
N ASP A 273 -2.54 16.67 19.77
CA ASP A 273 -1.18 16.79 20.30
C ASP A 273 -1.13 15.98 21.61
N PRO A 274 -1.04 14.64 21.51
CA PRO A 274 -1.11 13.80 22.68
C PRO A 274 0.15 13.98 23.54
N LYS A 275 -0.06 14.13 24.84
CA LYS A 275 1.04 14.11 25.81
C LYS A 275 1.45 12.67 26.08
N PRO A 276 2.75 12.39 26.29
CA PRO A 276 3.18 11.04 26.63
C PRO A 276 2.47 10.58 27.90
N ALA A 277 2.11 9.30 27.95
CA ALA A 277 1.53 8.73 29.15
C ALA A 277 2.48 8.93 30.34
N LYS A 278 1.93 9.06 31.55
CA LYS A 278 2.79 9.18 32.75
C LYS A 278 3.63 7.91 32.91
N ALA A 279 4.84 8.03 33.45
CA ALA A 279 5.68 6.87 33.74
C ALA A 279 4.90 5.80 34.53
N ASN A 280 5.11 4.52 34.17
CA ASN A 280 4.38 3.36 34.71
C ASN A 280 2.86 3.38 34.47
N THR A 281 2.32 4.20 33.57
CA THR A 281 0.93 4.02 33.12
C THR A 281 0.87 2.80 32.21
N CYS A 282 -0.18 1.98 32.35
CA CYS A 282 -0.38 0.85 31.46
C CYS A 282 -0.58 1.34 30.01
N PRO A 283 0.23 0.88 29.05
CA PRO A 283 0.14 1.36 27.67
C PRO A 283 -1.10 0.88 26.92
N VAL A 284 -1.81 -0.12 27.45
CA VAL A 284 -3.03 -0.69 26.84
C VAL A 284 -4.27 0.11 27.25
N CYS A 285 -4.54 0.24 28.56
CA CYS A 285 -5.77 0.89 29.03
C CYS A 285 -5.62 2.37 29.41
N LEU A 286 -4.39 2.91 29.44
CA LEU A 286 -4.04 4.27 29.86
C LEU A 286 -4.52 4.71 31.26
N ALA A 287 -5.19 3.83 31.99
CA ALA A 287 -5.85 4.16 33.26
C ALA A 287 -5.38 3.31 34.43
N GLY A 288 -4.78 2.14 34.17
CA GLY A 288 -4.08 1.33 35.17
C GLY A 288 -2.61 1.72 35.28
N ARG A 289 -1.94 1.23 36.33
CA ARG A 289 -0.49 1.32 36.44
C ARG A 289 0.14 -0.01 36.06
N TRP A 290 1.22 0.05 35.30
CA TRP A 290 2.09 -1.08 35.06
C TRP A 290 2.90 -1.35 36.33
N SER A 291 2.87 -2.59 36.81
CA SER A 291 3.66 -3.02 37.95
C SER A 291 4.36 -4.33 37.63
N ALA A 292 5.47 -4.60 38.34
CA ALA A 292 6.05 -5.92 38.36
C ALA A 292 4.97 -6.94 38.74
N TYR A 293 4.95 -8.06 38.03
CA TYR A 293 4.01 -9.12 38.33
C TYR A 293 4.33 -9.67 39.72
N GLN A 294 3.35 -9.60 40.63
CA GLN A 294 3.42 -10.26 41.92
C GLN A 294 2.55 -11.50 41.85
N ALA A 295 3.19 -12.65 41.65
CA ALA A 295 2.52 -13.92 41.73
C ALA A 295 1.88 -14.07 43.11
N ARG A 296 0.57 -14.29 43.13
CA ARG A 296 -0.17 -14.54 44.36
C ARG A 296 -0.11 -16.02 44.68
N GLU A 297 0.13 -16.33 45.95
CA GLU A 297 0.07 -17.69 46.45
C GLU A 297 -1.32 -18.29 46.16
N GLY A 298 -1.34 -19.47 45.54
CA GLY A 298 -2.56 -20.16 45.12
C GLY A 298 -3.08 -19.83 43.72
N MET A 299 -2.43 -18.98 42.92
CA MET A 299 -2.76 -18.85 41.49
C MET A 299 -2.04 -19.91 40.63
N CYS A 300 -2.69 -20.35 39.56
CA CYS A 300 -2.15 -21.33 38.65
C CYS A 300 -0.93 -20.76 37.91
N PRO A 301 0.25 -21.39 37.94
CA PRO A 301 1.41 -20.89 37.24
C PRO A 301 1.27 -20.93 35.71
N ALA A 302 0.46 -21.84 35.17
CA ALA A 302 0.28 -22.02 33.73
C ALA A 302 -0.59 -20.92 33.09
N CYS A 303 -1.73 -20.57 33.70
CA CYS A 303 -2.62 -19.52 33.17
C CYS A 303 -2.57 -18.20 33.97
N GLN A 304 -2.17 -18.26 35.24
CA GLN A 304 -2.07 -17.15 36.20
C GLN A 304 -3.37 -16.37 36.48
N THR A 305 -4.52 -16.83 35.97
CA THR A 305 -5.84 -16.28 36.27
C THR A 305 -6.59 -17.19 37.25
N GLY A 306 -6.51 -18.50 37.02
CA GLY A 306 -7.27 -19.45 37.81
C GLY A 306 -6.62 -19.70 39.16
N VAL A 307 -7.47 -19.83 40.18
CA VAL A 307 -7.04 -20.25 41.51
C VAL A 307 -6.80 -21.75 41.46
N LEU A 308 -5.66 -22.19 41.96
CA LEU A 308 -5.38 -23.59 42.22
C LEU A 308 -6.20 -24.03 43.42
N ARG A 309 -7.11 -24.97 43.20
CA ARG A 309 -7.82 -25.61 44.31
C ARG A 309 -7.24 -26.97 44.58
N HIS A 310 -6.95 -27.22 45.85
CA HIS A 310 -6.66 -28.55 46.32
C HIS A 310 -7.87 -29.44 46.05
N ARG A 311 -7.70 -30.43 45.19
CA ARG A 311 -8.69 -31.45 44.91
C ARG A 311 -8.03 -32.80 45.04
N THR A 312 -8.50 -33.58 45.99
CA THR A 312 -8.34 -35.03 45.94
C THR A 312 -9.12 -35.50 44.72
N THR A 313 -8.46 -36.14 43.76
CA THR A 313 -9.18 -36.70 42.60
C THR A 313 -10.11 -37.80 43.11
N SER A 314 -11.36 -37.45 43.38
CA SER A 314 -12.37 -38.47 43.66
C SER A 314 -12.48 -39.42 42.46
N LYS A 315 -12.94 -40.65 42.68
CA LYS A 315 -13.28 -41.63 41.63
C LYS A 315 -14.15 -41.08 40.47
N ARG A 316 -14.68 -39.85 40.55
CA ARG A 316 -15.51 -39.18 39.54
C ARG A 316 -14.73 -38.34 38.50
N ARG A 317 -13.47 -37.96 38.73
CA ARG A 317 -12.58 -37.29 37.74
C ARG A 317 -11.09 -37.57 38.06
N PRO A 318 -10.60 -38.79 37.79
CA PRO A 318 -9.20 -39.14 38.02
C PRO A 318 -8.27 -38.41 37.04
N ALA A 319 -7.00 -38.22 37.42
CA ALA A 319 -5.97 -37.79 36.47
C ALA A 319 -5.69 -38.88 35.44
N CYS A 320 -5.29 -38.45 34.24
CA CYS A 320 -4.91 -39.37 33.17
C CYS A 320 -3.55 -40.01 33.46
N PRO A 321 -3.45 -41.35 33.59
CA PRO A 321 -2.19 -42.03 33.87
C PRO A 321 -1.18 -42.00 32.71
N GLU A 322 -1.62 -41.67 31.49
CA GLU A 322 -0.77 -41.62 30.29
C GLU A 322 0.00 -40.30 30.17
N CYS A 323 -0.63 -39.17 30.52
CA CYS A 323 -0.02 -37.85 30.37
C CYS A 323 0.21 -37.12 31.69
N ASP A 324 -0.37 -37.61 32.79
CA ASP A 324 -0.38 -37.02 34.14
C ASP A 324 -0.84 -35.55 34.22
N ARG A 325 -1.36 -34.99 33.12
CA ARG A 325 -1.73 -33.57 32.98
C ARG A 325 -3.23 -33.35 32.86
N GLY A 326 -3.91 -34.19 32.08
CA GLY A 326 -5.33 -34.01 31.78
C GLY A 326 -6.25 -34.76 32.73
N LEU A 327 -7.41 -34.17 33.02
CA LEU A 327 -8.47 -34.84 33.76
C LEU A 327 -9.20 -35.83 32.85
N LEU A 328 -9.54 -36.99 33.40
CA LEU A 328 -10.39 -37.95 32.73
C LEU A 328 -11.84 -37.49 32.84
N ILE A 329 -12.48 -37.36 31.67
CA ILE A 329 -13.91 -37.10 31.53
C ILE A 329 -14.57 -38.44 31.22
N LYS A 330 -15.61 -38.78 32.00
CA LYS A 330 -16.40 -39.98 31.74
C LYS A 330 -17.29 -39.74 30.51
N THR A 331 -17.04 -40.49 29.45
CA THR A 331 -17.83 -40.50 28.21
C THR A 331 -18.72 -41.76 28.15
N LYS A 332 -19.58 -41.87 27.14
CA LYS A 332 -20.40 -43.08 26.93
C LYS A 332 -19.57 -44.34 26.70
N THR A 333 -18.34 -44.21 26.19
CA THR A 333 -17.46 -45.33 25.83
C THR A 333 -16.36 -45.59 26.85
N GLY A 334 -16.37 -44.90 28.01
CA GLY A 334 -15.32 -45.01 29.03
C GLY A 334 -14.70 -43.66 29.39
N TRP A 335 -13.56 -43.68 30.05
CA TRP A 335 -12.82 -42.46 30.39
C TRP A 335 -12.01 -41.96 29.20
N LYS A 336 -12.01 -40.65 28.97
CA LYS A 336 -11.17 -40.00 27.98
C LYS A 336 -10.46 -38.82 28.61
N CYS A 337 -9.15 -38.71 28.39
CA CYS A 337 -8.39 -37.56 28.84
C CYS A 337 -8.83 -36.31 28.07
N ALA A 338 -9.16 -35.24 28.79
CA ALA A 338 -9.52 -33.95 28.19
C ALA A 338 -8.36 -33.35 27.38
N TRP A 339 -7.12 -33.67 27.76
CA TRP A 339 -5.90 -33.13 27.16
C TRP A 339 -5.34 -34.03 26.06
N CYS A 340 -4.76 -35.18 26.39
CA CYS A 340 -4.07 -36.04 25.42
C CYS A 340 -5.01 -36.99 24.67
N HIS A 341 -6.30 -36.94 24.96
CA HIS A 341 -7.34 -37.80 24.38
C HIS A 341 -7.17 -39.31 24.59
N ALA A 342 -6.21 -39.76 25.39
CA ALA A 342 -6.02 -41.16 25.75
C ALA A 342 -7.25 -41.75 26.47
N GLN A 343 -7.48 -43.04 26.27
CA GLN A 343 -8.53 -43.84 26.90
C GLN A 343 -7.90 -44.89 27.82
N PRO A 344 -7.46 -44.50 29.03
CA PRO A 344 -6.76 -45.39 29.92
C PRO A 344 -7.70 -46.44 30.52
N ASP A 345 -7.14 -47.61 30.82
CA ASP A 345 -7.88 -48.72 31.39
C ASP A 345 -8.30 -48.43 32.84
N THR A 346 -9.53 -48.79 33.21
CA THR A 346 -10.13 -48.36 34.50
C THR A 346 -9.41 -48.89 35.75
N GLY A 347 -8.60 -49.95 35.60
CA GLY A 347 -7.87 -50.61 36.69
C GLY A 347 -6.62 -49.88 37.18
N THR A 348 -6.11 -48.87 36.45
CA THR A 348 -4.85 -48.16 36.78
C THR A 348 -5.07 -46.78 37.42
N LEU A 349 -6.33 -46.43 37.71
CA LEU A 349 -6.71 -45.12 38.24
C LEU A 349 -6.39 -45.06 39.74
N THR A 350 -5.34 -44.33 40.11
CA THR A 350 -4.96 -44.08 41.51
C THR A 350 -5.52 -42.74 41.98
N GLU A 351 -6.02 -42.69 43.22
CA GLU A 351 -6.37 -41.41 43.86
C GLU A 351 -5.08 -40.63 44.12
N ARG A 352 -5.01 -39.38 43.64
CA ARG A 352 -3.91 -38.47 43.90
C ARG A 352 -4.46 -37.15 44.42
N GLU A 353 -3.70 -36.53 45.32
CA GLU A 353 -3.90 -35.13 45.64
C GLU A 353 -3.37 -34.30 44.48
N LEU A 354 -4.21 -33.45 43.90
CA LEU A 354 -3.83 -32.54 42.82
C LEU A 354 -4.30 -31.14 43.14
N PHE A 355 -3.54 -30.15 42.73
CA PHE A 355 -4.05 -28.79 42.60
C PHE A 355 -4.49 -28.59 41.18
N ILE A 356 -5.78 -28.29 41.01
CA ILE A 356 -6.37 -28.08 39.70
C ILE A 356 -6.70 -26.60 39.57
N CYS A 357 -6.22 -25.98 38.51
CA CYS A 357 -6.61 -24.64 38.13
C CYS A 357 -8.09 -24.60 37.75
N GLU A 358 -8.87 -23.68 38.33
CA GLU A 358 -10.29 -23.55 37.98
C GLU A 358 -10.55 -22.99 36.56
N ASP A 359 -9.56 -22.34 35.94
CA ASP A 359 -9.73 -21.69 34.64
C ASP A 359 -9.20 -22.52 33.47
N CYS A 360 -8.01 -23.10 33.60
CA CYS A 360 -7.36 -23.85 32.52
C CYS A 360 -7.30 -25.36 32.74
N ASP A 361 -7.88 -25.86 33.84
CA ASP A 361 -7.87 -27.27 34.25
C ASP A 361 -6.46 -27.90 34.38
N GLN A 362 -5.40 -27.08 34.38
CA GLN A 362 -4.03 -27.55 34.59
C GLN A 362 -3.93 -28.18 35.99
N ALA A 363 -3.53 -29.45 36.01
CA ALA A 363 -3.24 -30.17 37.23
C ALA A 363 -1.75 -30.03 37.60
N LEU A 364 -1.48 -29.86 38.89
CA LEU A 364 -0.16 -29.89 39.51
C LEU A 364 -0.12 -30.98 40.59
N ALA A 365 0.87 -31.85 40.50
CA ALA A 365 1.06 -32.93 41.46
C ALA A 365 2.00 -32.49 42.59
N PRO A 366 1.69 -32.86 43.86
CA PRO A 366 2.61 -32.68 44.98
C PRO A 366 3.83 -33.58 44.81
N ALA A 367 5.02 -33.00 44.98
CA ALA A 367 6.27 -33.74 45.14
C ALA A 367 6.61 -33.91 46.63
N ALA A 368 7.60 -34.76 46.92
CA ALA A 368 7.92 -35.27 48.27
C ALA A 368 8.31 -34.22 49.32
N ASP A 369 8.59 -32.98 48.92
CA ASP A 369 9.18 -31.91 49.74
C ASP A 369 8.41 -30.58 49.70
N LYS A 370 7.08 -30.64 49.47
CA LYS A 370 6.18 -29.45 49.31
C LYS A 370 6.46 -28.63 48.04
N THR A 371 7.23 -29.18 47.11
CA THR A 371 7.36 -28.68 45.74
C THR A 371 6.28 -29.30 44.84
N TRP A 372 6.12 -28.75 43.63
CA TRP A 372 5.06 -29.09 42.68
C TRP A 372 5.66 -29.22 41.29
N GLN A 373 5.30 -30.31 40.59
CA GLN A 373 5.83 -30.64 39.26
C GLN A 373 4.77 -30.52 38.17
N LEU A 374 5.21 -30.09 36.99
CA LEU A 374 4.38 -29.96 35.80
C LEU A 374 4.44 -31.25 34.96
N GLY A 375 3.76 -32.28 35.47
CA GLY A 375 3.87 -33.66 34.96
C GLY A 375 5.00 -34.46 35.63
N PRO A 376 5.18 -35.73 35.25
CA PRO A 376 6.02 -36.69 35.97
C PRO A 376 7.53 -36.46 35.81
N ASP A 377 7.94 -35.81 34.71
CA ASP A 377 9.34 -35.53 34.38
C ASP A 377 9.71 -34.03 34.52
N GLY A 378 8.82 -33.21 35.07
CA GLY A 378 9.04 -31.77 35.25
C GLY A 378 9.90 -31.47 36.48
N ASP A 379 10.67 -30.38 36.44
CA ASP A 379 11.36 -29.89 37.63
C ASP A 379 10.34 -29.55 38.73
N ALA A 380 10.70 -29.88 39.97
CA ALA A 380 9.86 -29.68 41.15
C ALA A 380 10.18 -28.32 41.78
N TRP A 381 9.21 -27.41 41.79
CA TRP A 381 9.38 -26.08 42.39
C TRP A 381 8.34 -25.86 43.48
N THR A 382 8.72 -25.23 44.59
CA THR A 382 7.76 -24.73 45.58
C THR A 382 6.78 -23.75 44.94
N MET A 383 5.60 -23.55 45.53
CA MET A 383 4.67 -22.50 45.07
C MET A 383 5.33 -21.11 45.04
N ARG A 384 6.30 -20.89 45.93
CA ARG A 384 7.11 -19.66 45.96
C ARG A 384 8.08 -19.58 44.79
N GLU A 385 8.80 -20.66 44.49
CA GLU A 385 9.71 -20.73 43.34
C GLU A 385 8.95 -20.66 42.01
N TRP A 386 7.77 -21.28 41.89
CA TRP A 386 6.87 -21.10 40.74
C TRP A 386 6.41 -19.65 40.60
N ALA A 387 6.04 -19.00 41.71
CA ALA A 387 5.69 -17.60 41.75
C ALA A 387 6.88 -16.70 41.33
N GLU A 388 8.10 -17.06 41.74
CA GLU A 388 9.34 -16.39 41.37
C GLU A 388 9.68 -16.60 39.89
N LEU A 389 9.61 -17.83 39.36
CA LEU A 389 9.82 -18.16 37.93
C LEU A 389 8.75 -17.56 37.00
N ALA A 390 7.51 -17.49 37.47
CA ALA A 390 6.45 -16.75 36.80
C ALA A 390 6.75 -15.25 36.77
N ALA A 391 7.30 -14.71 37.86
CA ALA A 391 7.66 -13.31 37.97
C ALA A 391 8.96 -12.94 37.23
N THR A 392 9.88 -13.87 36.98
CA THR A 392 11.05 -13.64 36.12
C THR A 392 10.69 -13.59 34.64
N GLY A 393 9.54 -14.16 34.25
CA GLY A 393 9.09 -14.23 32.86
C GLY A 393 9.70 -15.38 32.06
N GLU A 394 10.48 -16.27 32.70
CA GLU A 394 11.15 -17.42 32.06
C GLU A 394 10.16 -18.41 31.40
N MET A 395 8.89 -18.37 31.80
CA MET A 395 7.82 -19.16 31.19
C MET A 395 7.15 -18.51 29.97
N GLY A 396 7.65 -17.38 29.48
CA GLY A 396 7.01 -16.63 28.38
C GLY A 396 5.70 -15.93 28.79
N LEU A 397 5.45 -15.80 30.09
CA LEU A 397 4.23 -15.20 30.65
C LEU A 397 4.37 -13.70 30.99
N GLY A 398 5.62 -13.20 30.96
CA GLY A 398 5.97 -11.81 31.24
C GLY A 398 6.18 -11.51 32.72
N ASN A 399 7.07 -10.57 33.02
CA ASN A 399 7.41 -10.13 34.37
C ASN A 399 6.63 -8.88 34.85
N GLY A 400 5.66 -8.40 34.06
CA GLY A 400 4.86 -7.23 34.36
C GLY A 400 3.38 -7.41 33.99
N MET A 401 2.51 -6.75 34.76
CA MET A 401 1.07 -6.74 34.48
C MET A 401 0.42 -5.39 34.80
N CYS A 402 -0.73 -5.15 34.18
CA CYS A 402 -1.66 -4.10 34.59
C CYS A 402 -2.85 -4.72 35.34
N PRO A 403 -3.09 -4.40 36.63
CA PRO A 403 -4.20 -4.97 37.40
C PRO A 403 -5.58 -4.43 37.00
N LYS A 404 -5.66 -3.43 36.10
CA LYS A 404 -6.93 -2.83 35.66
C LYS A 404 -7.51 -3.51 34.43
N CYS A 405 -6.65 -3.89 33.48
CA CYS A 405 -7.06 -4.47 32.20
C CYS A 405 -6.40 -5.84 31.96
N ASP A 406 -5.69 -6.37 32.96
CA ASP A 406 -4.98 -7.64 32.94
C ASP A 406 -3.98 -7.83 31.78
N ALA A 407 -3.58 -6.74 31.12
CA ALA A 407 -2.54 -6.77 30.09
C ALA A 407 -1.22 -7.25 30.70
N ARG A 408 -0.56 -8.19 30.03
CA ARG A 408 0.72 -8.79 30.46
C ARG A 408 1.84 -8.47 29.50
N GLY A 409 3.05 -8.34 30.05
CA GLY A 409 4.20 -7.99 29.26
C GLY A 409 5.51 -8.30 29.96
N HIS A 410 6.57 -8.32 29.18
CA HIS A 410 7.94 -8.48 29.64
C HIS A 410 8.63 -7.13 29.68
N THR A 411 9.43 -6.90 30.70
CA THR A 411 10.10 -5.63 30.96
C THR A 411 11.52 -5.92 31.42
N GLU A 412 12.50 -5.79 30.53
CA GLU A 412 13.88 -6.18 30.82
C GLU A 412 14.87 -5.33 30.02
N ASN A 413 16.05 -5.04 30.57
CA ASN A 413 17.16 -4.37 29.86
C ASN A 413 16.77 -3.07 29.14
N GLY A 414 15.83 -2.31 29.71
CA GLY A 414 15.34 -1.06 29.12
C GLY A 414 14.30 -1.25 28.02
N TYR A 415 13.82 -2.47 27.79
CA TYR A 415 12.75 -2.80 26.84
C TYR A 415 11.45 -3.22 27.54
N PHE A 416 10.36 -3.16 26.78
CA PHE A 416 9.00 -3.55 27.13
C PHE A 416 8.40 -4.32 25.96
N THR A 417 7.84 -5.49 26.22
CA THR A 417 7.16 -6.33 25.23
C THR A 417 5.77 -6.65 25.74
N LEU A 418 4.71 -6.29 25.01
CA LEU A 418 3.34 -6.69 25.35
C LEU A 418 3.12 -8.14 24.89
N LEU A 419 2.74 -9.06 25.79
CA LEU A 419 2.65 -10.49 25.47
C LEU A 419 1.23 -10.94 25.13
N SER A 420 0.26 -10.51 25.92
CA SER A 420 -1.14 -10.87 25.70
C SER A 420 -1.99 -9.71 26.17
N PRO A 421 -2.81 -9.15 25.28
CA PRO A 421 -3.67 -8.08 25.70
C PRO A 421 -5.14 -8.57 25.61
N LEU A 422 -5.90 -8.31 26.66
CA LEU A 422 -7.27 -8.83 26.80
C LEU A 422 -8.32 -7.89 26.19
N THR A 423 -7.96 -6.69 25.73
CA THR A 423 -8.95 -5.63 25.43
C THR A 423 -8.51 -4.63 24.34
N GLY A 424 -9.15 -4.69 23.17
CA GLY A 424 -8.87 -4.00 21.89
C GLY A 424 -8.62 -2.48 21.84
N SER A 425 -7.74 -1.94 22.68
CA SER A 425 -7.11 -0.64 22.51
C SER A 425 -6.24 -0.68 21.24
N GLY A 426 -6.20 0.41 20.46
CA GLY A 426 -5.44 0.47 19.20
C GLY A 426 -3.96 0.08 19.33
N TYR A 427 -3.38 0.19 20.53
CA TYR A 427 -2.04 -0.26 20.88
C TYR A 427 -1.81 -1.76 20.56
N GLU A 428 -2.79 -2.62 20.83
CA GLU A 428 -2.65 -4.08 20.67
C GLU A 428 -2.42 -4.49 19.21
N ARG A 429 -3.07 -3.80 18.26
CA ARG A 429 -3.04 -4.13 16.83
C ARG A 429 -1.66 -3.93 16.20
N GLY A 430 -0.84 -3.04 16.78
CA GLY A 430 0.47 -2.69 16.25
C GLY A 430 1.66 -3.22 17.06
N TYR A 431 1.51 -3.44 18.37
CA TYR A 431 2.67 -3.60 19.27
C TYR A 431 2.71 -4.88 20.11
N SER A 432 1.72 -5.76 19.94
CA SER A 432 1.76 -7.09 20.57
C SER A 432 2.99 -7.88 20.10
N LEU A 433 3.67 -8.51 21.04
CA LEU A 433 4.91 -9.27 20.89
C LEU A 433 6.10 -8.47 20.35
N ARG A 434 6.01 -7.14 20.26
CA ARG A 434 7.13 -6.28 19.86
C ARG A 434 7.90 -5.78 21.08
N ALA A 435 9.21 -5.94 21.06
CA ALA A 435 10.10 -5.31 22.04
C ALA A 435 10.28 -3.82 21.72
N LEU A 436 9.80 -2.95 22.59
CA LEU A 436 9.88 -1.50 22.51
C LEU A 436 10.84 -0.97 23.58
N ARG A 437 11.60 0.07 23.29
CA ARG A 437 12.37 0.73 24.34
C ARG A 437 11.41 1.39 25.35
N LYS A 438 11.72 1.30 26.64
CA LYS A 438 10.90 1.83 27.74
C LYS A 438 10.58 3.31 27.61
N ASP A 439 11.48 4.10 27.04
CA ASP A 439 11.29 5.54 26.84
C ASP A 439 10.31 5.87 25.71
N ILE A 440 10.10 4.94 24.77
CA ILE A 440 9.14 5.08 23.67
C ILE A 440 7.73 4.63 24.07
N VAL A 441 7.60 3.67 25.00
CA VAL A 441 6.30 3.12 25.44
C VAL A 441 5.26 4.19 25.82
N PRO A 442 5.60 5.26 26.58
CA PRO A 442 4.63 6.30 26.91
C PRO A 442 4.02 7.03 25.71
N TRP A 443 4.79 7.16 24.62
CA TRP A 443 4.35 7.80 23.38
C TRP A 443 3.51 6.84 22.54
N VAL A 444 3.95 5.59 22.44
CA VAL A 444 3.20 4.55 21.73
C VAL A 444 1.84 4.28 22.36
N ALA A 445 1.77 4.35 23.69
CA ALA A 445 0.53 4.25 24.46
C ALA A 445 -0.54 5.26 24.03
N VAL A 446 -0.14 6.43 23.52
CA VAL A 446 -1.05 7.50 23.07
C VAL A 446 -1.15 7.59 21.54
N GLY A 447 -0.77 6.52 20.83
CA GLY A 447 -0.98 6.37 19.39
C GLY A 447 0.18 6.84 18.50
N GLN A 448 1.26 7.36 19.09
CA GLN A 448 2.47 7.73 18.37
C GLN A 448 3.34 6.50 18.07
N THR A 449 4.29 6.65 17.16
CA THR A 449 5.26 5.63 16.77
C THR A 449 6.69 6.07 17.07
N THR A 450 6.92 7.37 17.27
CA THR A 450 8.19 7.93 17.73
C THR A 450 8.16 8.28 19.22
N ALA A 451 9.30 8.75 19.74
CA ALA A 451 9.37 9.40 21.05
C ALA A 451 9.45 10.94 20.96
N ASN A 452 9.10 11.51 19.81
CA ASN A 452 9.15 12.94 19.58
C ASN A 452 7.75 13.55 19.75
N PRO A 453 7.62 14.76 20.33
CA PRO A 453 6.36 15.48 20.37
C PRO A 453 5.81 15.70 18.95
N GLY A 454 4.49 15.57 18.79
CA GLY A 454 3.92 15.42 17.46
C GLY A 454 2.40 15.46 17.43
N LEU A 455 1.87 15.53 16.22
CA LEU A 455 0.44 15.49 15.95
C LEU A 455 0.02 14.08 15.53
N VAL A 456 -1.05 13.55 16.10
CA VAL A 456 -1.64 12.25 15.71
C VAL A 456 -3.08 12.45 15.29
N CYS A 457 -3.47 11.87 14.17
CA CYS A 457 -4.87 11.87 13.77
C CYS A 457 -5.71 11.00 14.71
N ARG A 458 -6.85 11.52 15.18
CA ARG A 458 -7.76 10.78 16.07
C ARG A 458 -8.37 9.54 15.42
N SER A 459 -8.86 9.65 14.19
CA SER A 459 -9.54 8.54 13.48
C SER A 459 -8.71 7.93 12.35
N GLY A 460 -7.53 8.48 12.06
CA GLY A 460 -6.68 8.06 10.96
C GLY A 460 -5.38 7.43 11.41
N ASP A 461 -4.55 7.09 10.44
CA ASP A 461 -3.22 6.51 10.57
C ASP A 461 -2.09 7.55 10.53
N VAL A 462 -2.43 8.84 10.38
CA VAL A 462 -1.43 9.91 10.21
C VAL A 462 -0.79 10.32 11.51
N GLU A 463 0.54 10.42 11.50
CA GLU A 463 1.36 10.96 12.58
C GLU A 463 2.43 11.90 12.02
N PHE A 464 2.60 13.04 12.69
CA PHE A 464 3.65 14.00 12.42
C PHE A 464 4.51 14.25 13.66
N ASP A 465 5.83 14.26 13.50
CA ASP A 465 6.73 14.84 14.51
C ASP A 465 6.80 16.36 14.33
N THR A 466 6.76 17.11 15.43
CA THR A 466 6.98 18.57 15.39
C THR A 466 8.47 18.89 15.34
N THR A 467 8.88 19.66 14.34
CA THR A 467 10.26 20.12 14.15
C THR A 467 10.32 21.65 14.05
N PRO A 468 11.49 22.29 14.22
CA PRO A 468 11.62 23.73 14.00
C PRO A 468 11.24 24.20 12.58
N GLN A 469 11.38 23.32 11.58
CA GLN A 469 11.11 23.61 10.17
C GLN A 469 9.67 23.30 9.74
N GLY A 470 8.90 22.56 10.56
CA GLY A 470 7.55 22.15 10.21
C GLY A 470 7.15 20.80 10.81
N LEU A 471 6.18 20.15 10.19
CA LEU A 471 5.67 18.84 10.57
C LEU A 471 6.36 17.76 9.72
N LYS A 472 7.13 16.89 10.37
CA LYS A 472 7.75 15.74 9.72
C LYS A 472 6.75 14.58 9.68
N LEU A 473 6.39 14.08 8.49
CA LEU A 473 5.51 12.92 8.41
C LEU A 473 6.23 11.66 8.90
N VAL A 474 5.65 10.95 9.85
CA VAL A 474 6.23 9.74 10.45
C VAL A 474 5.45 8.49 10.09
N ARG A 475 4.12 8.60 10.11
CA ARG A 475 3.23 7.49 9.78
C ARG A 475 2.11 8.00 8.90
N ALA A 476 1.82 7.25 7.84
CA ALA A 476 0.62 7.30 7.03
C ALA A 476 0.61 5.98 6.24
N GLU A 477 -0.45 5.18 6.34
CA GLU A 477 -0.53 3.83 5.73
C GLU A 477 -1.43 3.85 4.48
N SER A 478 -2.44 4.72 4.43
CA SER A 478 -3.58 4.62 3.50
C SER A 478 -3.87 5.87 2.66
N ASN A 479 -2.95 6.83 2.58
CA ASN A 479 -3.17 8.12 1.91
C ASN A 479 -2.04 8.53 0.94
N PRO A 480 -2.29 9.34 -0.11
CA PRO A 480 -1.25 9.93 -0.96
C PRO A 480 -0.04 10.52 -0.22
N ILE A 481 -0.22 11.11 0.97
CA ILE A 481 0.92 11.64 1.75
C ILE A 481 1.92 10.57 2.20
N ALA A 482 1.55 9.28 2.22
CA ALA A 482 2.45 8.19 2.62
C ALA A 482 3.73 8.13 1.78
N GLU A 483 3.68 8.60 0.53
CA GLU A 483 4.85 8.67 -0.36
C GLU A 483 5.92 9.67 0.13
N HIS A 484 5.54 10.53 1.07
CA HIS A 484 6.36 11.60 1.63
C HIS A 484 6.81 11.32 3.06
N LEU A 485 6.80 10.05 3.50
CA LEU A 485 7.30 9.64 4.81
C LEU A 485 8.72 10.16 5.05
N GLY A 486 8.91 10.81 6.19
CA GLY A 486 10.17 11.42 6.61
C GLY A 486 10.41 12.84 6.09
N GLN A 487 9.63 13.33 5.12
CA GLN A 487 9.71 14.72 4.65
C GLN A 487 9.13 15.68 5.70
N ILE A 488 9.53 16.95 5.62
CA ILE A 488 9.14 18.01 6.56
C ILE A 488 8.47 19.11 5.77
N HIS A 489 7.21 19.38 6.07
CA HIS A 489 6.42 20.43 5.44
C HIS A 489 5.53 21.13 6.47
N ASP A 490 5.06 22.33 6.15
CA ASP A 490 3.96 22.93 6.93
C ASP A 490 2.63 22.20 6.67
N LEU A 491 1.63 22.45 7.51
CA LEU A 491 0.34 21.77 7.41
C LEU A 491 -0.39 22.09 6.10
N GLY A 492 -0.23 23.29 5.54
CA GLY A 492 -0.87 23.68 4.28
C GLY A 492 -0.28 22.92 3.09
N THR A 493 1.03 22.76 3.06
CA THR A 493 1.71 21.92 2.08
C THR A 493 1.30 20.45 2.21
N TRP A 494 1.13 19.92 3.43
CA TRP A 494 0.59 18.57 3.61
C TRP A 494 -0.83 18.40 3.06
N HIS A 495 -1.71 19.40 3.20
CA HIS A 495 -3.06 19.38 2.62
C HIS A 495 -3.04 19.45 1.09
N ARG A 496 -2.04 20.12 0.49
CA ARG A 496 -1.83 20.14 -0.96
C ARG A 496 -1.41 18.77 -1.46
N ILE A 497 -0.37 18.19 -0.85
CA ILE A 497 0.14 16.85 -1.19
C ILE A 497 -0.97 15.79 -1.08
N ALA A 498 -1.76 15.82 0.01
CA ALA A 498 -2.84 14.86 0.21
C ALA A 498 -3.93 14.89 -0.89
N ARG A 499 -4.05 16.01 -1.60
CA ARG A 499 -5.02 16.24 -2.68
C ARG A 499 -4.38 16.25 -4.06
N ASP A 500 -3.10 15.85 -4.16
CA ASP A 500 -2.32 15.88 -5.40
C ASP A 500 -2.31 17.28 -6.04
N LEU A 501 -2.17 18.31 -5.18
CA LEU A 501 -2.08 19.71 -5.58
C LEU A 501 -0.63 20.20 -5.48
N PRO A 502 -0.21 21.11 -6.39
CA PRO A 502 1.10 21.74 -6.34
C PRO A 502 1.37 22.43 -5.01
N THR A 503 2.58 22.28 -4.50
CA THR A 503 3.10 23.01 -3.33
C THR A 503 3.23 24.51 -3.64
N ALA A 504 3.45 25.32 -2.61
CA ALA A 504 3.60 26.77 -2.80
C ALA A 504 4.80 27.14 -3.67
N GLU A 505 5.86 26.31 -3.66
CA GLU A 505 7.07 26.51 -4.47
C GLU A 505 6.84 26.16 -5.95
N GLU A 506 5.87 25.29 -6.24
CA GLU A 506 5.54 24.82 -7.60
C GLU A 506 4.42 25.66 -8.27
N GLU A 507 3.85 26.64 -7.56
CA GLU A 507 2.76 27.46 -8.12
C GLU A 507 3.20 28.29 -9.33
N ASP A 508 4.43 28.81 -9.32
CA ASP A 508 4.95 29.60 -10.44
C ASP A 508 5.14 28.72 -11.69
N ASP A 509 5.64 27.49 -11.53
CA ASP A 509 5.79 26.52 -12.62
C ASP A 509 4.42 26.10 -13.17
N LEU A 510 3.42 25.91 -12.29
CA LEU A 510 2.03 25.66 -12.69
C LEU A 510 1.46 26.81 -13.52
N GLU A 511 1.73 28.07 -13.14
CA GLU A 511 1.28 29.25 -13.87
C GLU A 511 1.88 29.31 -15.27
N GLU A 512 3.18 29.06 -15.42
CA GLU A 512 3.86 29.01 -16.70
C GLU A 512 3.30 27.90 -17.59
N LEU A 513 3.23 26.67 -17.07
CA LEU A 513 2.69 25.52 -17.77
C LEU A 513 1.24 25.74 -18.21
N PHE A 514 0.43 26.40 -17.37
CA PHE A 514 -0.96 26.70 -17.70
C PHE A 514 -1.07 27.73 -18.82
N ASN A 515 -0.23 28.77 -18.82
CA ASN A 515 -0.20 29.76 -19.89
C ASN A 515 0.19 29.13 -21.23
N ASP A 516 1.16 28.21 -21.22
CA ASP A 516 1.58 27.46 -22.41
C ASP A 516 0.50 26.50 -22.89
N ALA A 517 -0.18 25.79 -21.99
CA ALA A 517 -1.30 24.93 -22.33
C ALA A 517 -2.48 25.72 -22.95
N LEU A 518 -2.76 26.93 -22.46
CA LEU A 518 -3.78 27.81 -23.05
C LEU A 518 -3.40 28.27 -24.46
N ARG A 519 -2.12 28.62 -24.69
CA ARG A 519 -1.60 28.97 -26.03
C ARG A 519 -1.66 27.77 -26.97
N LEU A 520 -1.30 26.59 -26.50
CA LEU A 520 -1.40 25.35 -27.27
C LEU A 520 -2.85 25.04 -27.64
N ALA A 521 -3.79 25.14 -26.70
CA ALA A 521 -5.22 24.94 -26.93
C ALA A 521 -5.77 25.94 -27.95
N TYR A 522 -5.34 27.19 -27.89
CA TYR A 522 -5.63 28.18 -28.93
C TYR A 522 -5.07 27.77 -30.30
N GLY A 523 -3.81 27.30 -30.34
CA GLY A 523 -3.14 26.79 -31.53
C GLY A 523 -3.70 25.46 -32.06
N GLN A 524 -4.46 24.72 -31.27
CA GLN A 524 -5.15 23.51 -31.72
C GLN A 524 -6.60 23.78 -32.13
N GLY A 525 -7.07 25.02 -31.96
CA GLY A 525 -8.44 25.40 -32.27
C GLY A 525 -9.45 25.02 -31.18
N GLU A 526 -9.02 24.60 -30.00
CA GLU A 526 -9.92 24.30 -28.88
C GLU A 526 -10.51 25.56 -28.23
N LEU A 527 -9.73 26.64 -28.21
CA LEU A 527 -10.12 27.94 -27.66
C LEU A 527 -10.01 29.05 -28.70
N GLY A 528 -11.01 29.94 -28.75
CA GLY A 528 -10.99 31.17 -29.53
C GLY A 528 -10.79 32.42 -28.66
N LEU A 529 -10.81 33.61 -29.28
CA LEU A 529 -10.79 34.89 -28.56
C LEU A 529 -12.05 35.11 -27.72
N ASP A 530 -13.13 34.43 -28.07
CA ASP A 530 -14.42 34.40 -27.40
C ASP A 530 -14.60 33.16 -26.50
N GLY A 531 -13.51 32.46 -26.17
CA GLY A 531 -13.52 31.25 -25.34
C GLY A 531 -13.87 29.99 -26.16
N GLU A 532 -14.64 29.08 -25.57
CA GLU A 532 -14.96 27.78 -26.20
C GLU A 532 -15.93 27.91 -27.40
N ALA A 533 -16.66 29.02 -27.53
CA ALA A 533 -17.53 29.27 -28.69
C ALA A 533 -16.73 29.26 -30.00
N ASN A 534 -15.45 29.64 -29.92
CA ASN A 534 -14.47 29.54 -30.99
C ASN A 534 -14.90 30.21 -32.30
N ALA A 535 -15.83 31.16 -32.24
CA ALA A 535 -16.38 31.83 -33.42
C ALA A 535 -15.46 32.94 -33.91
N LEU A 536 -14.49 33.36 -33.09
CA LEU A 536 -13.49 34.37 -33.42
C LEU A 536 -12.07 33.85 -33.15
N CYS A 537 -11.36 33.47 -34.21
CA CYS A 537 -9.96 33.03 -34.14
C CYS A 537 -9.01 34.21 -33.89
N TRP A 538 -9.19 35.32 -34.59
CA TRP A 538 -8.34 36.51 -34.46
C TRP A 538 -9.12 37.80 -34.72
N SER A 539 -8.80 38.88 -34.00
CA SER A 539 -9.30 40.23 -34.29
C SER A 539 -8.34 41.27 -33.75
N GLY A 540 -7.45 41.77 -34.59
CA GLY A 540 -6.39 42.69 -34.19
C GLY A 540 -6.00 43.68 -35.28
N ARG A 541 -5.21 44.69 -34.91
CA ARG A 541 -4.56 45.55 -35.90
C ARG A 541 -3.50 44.75 -36.65
N ALA A 542 -3.40 44.99 -37.95
CA ALA A 542 -2.37 44.40 -38.79
C ALA A 542 -1.97 45.37 -39.90
N VAL A 543 -0.76 45.20 -40.42
CA VAL A 543 -0.28 45.90 -41.61
C VAL A 543 -0.11 44.88 -42.73
N TRP A 544 -0.92 44.99 -43.77
CA TRP A 544 -0.77 44.15 -44.96
C TRP A 544 0.40 44.67 -45.80
N VAL A 545 1.34 43.79 -46.11
CA VAL A 545 2.54 44.05 -46.90
C VAL A 545 2.38 43.36 -48.25
N LYS A 546 2.48 44.12 -49.34
CA LYS A 546 2.46 43.57 -50.70
C LYS A 546 3.31 44.42 -51.63
N ASP A 547 4.30 43.80 -52.29
CA ASP A 547 5.20 44.46 -53.26
C ASP A 547 5.87 45.72 -52.67
N GLY A 548 6.25 45.67 -51.39
CA GLY A 548 6.82 46.81 -50.65
C GLY A 548 5.80 47.86 -50.17
N HIS A 549 4.53 47.77 -50.57
CA HIS A 549 3.48 48.64 -50.07
C HIS A 549 2.91 48.12 -48.75
N ARG A 550 2.81 49.03 -47.77
CA ARG A 550 2.29 48.75 -46.42
C ARG A 550 0.92 49.40 -46.26
N ARG A 551 -0.07 48.65 -45.78
CA ARG A 551 -1.43 49.17 -45.52
C ARG A 551 -1.91 48.73 -44.14
N SER A 552 -2.17 49.69 -43.27
CA SER A 552 -2.74 49.42 -41.95
C SER A 552 -4.23 49.12 -42.04
N GLY A 553 -4.70 48.20 -41.20
CA GLY A 553 -6.11 47.83 -41.09
C GLY A 553 -6.38 46.90 -39.92
N THR A 554 -7.55 46.28 -39.94
CA THR A 554 -7.94 45.25 -38.97
C THR A 554 -7.99 43.90 -39.65
N LEU A 555 -7.23 42.93 -39.11
CA LEU A 555 -7.30 41.53 -39.48
C LEU A 555 -8.30 40.83 -38.57
N ARG A 556 -9.33 40.23 -39.16
CA ARG A 556 -10.34 39.43 -38.48
C ARG A 556 -10.39 38.04 -39.11
N ILE A 557 -10.23 37.01 -38.29
CA ILE A 557 -10.24 35.61 -38.71
C ILE A 557 -11.31 34.88 -37.91
N THR A 558 -12.18 34.18 -38.60
CA THR A 558 -13.17 33.25 -38.03
C THR A 558 -12.91 31.86 -38.63
N PRO A 559 -13.51 30.77 -38.10
CA PRO A 559 -13.25 29.43 -38.61
C PRO A 559 -13.52 29.25 -40.12
N ASP A 560 -14.40 30.07 -40.69
CA ASP A 560 -14.83 30.02 -42.09
C ASP A 560 -14.07 31.00 -43.01
N ARG A 561 -13.51 32.10 -42.49
CA ARG A 561 -12.98 33.20 -43.33
C ARG A 561 -11.86 34.00 -42.68
N ILE A 562 -10.98 34.51 -43.53
CA ILE A 562 -9.93 35.48 -43.22
C ILE A 562 -10.32 36.80 -43.88
N GLN A 563 -10.45 37.86 -43.09
CA GLN A 563 -10.87 39.17 -43.57
C GLN A 563 -9.89 40.26 -43.11
N PHE A 564 -9.37 41.03 -44.05
CA PHE A 564 -8.62 42.25 -43.77
C PHE A 564 -9.43 43.49 -44.18
N ARG A 565 -9.62 44.42 -43.25
CA ARG A 565 -10.32 45.71 -43.47
C ARG A 565 -9.32 46.86 -43.40
N GLY A 566 -8.85 47.32 -44.56
CA GLY A 566 -8.14 48.58 -44.68
C GLY A 566 -9.12 49.75 -44.85
N TRP A 567 -8.60 50.99 -44.82
CA TRP A 567 -9.43 52.21 -44.89
C TRP A 567 -10.30 52.32 -46.15
N LEU A 568 -9.81 51.84 -47.31
CA LEU A 568 -10.50 51.95 -48.60
C LEU A 568 -10.77 50.61 -49.29
N ARG A 569 -10.25 49.49 -48.77
CA ARG A 569 -10.34 48.18 -49.42
C ARG A 569 -10.55 47.07 -48.39
N ARG A 570 -11.38 46.10 -48.77
CA ARG A 570 -11.66 44.89 -48.01
C ARG A 570 -11.11 43.70 -48.79
N HIS A 571 -10.27 42.92 -48.13
CA HIS A 571 -9.78 41.65 -48.64
C HIS A 571 -10.44 40.52 -47.86
N MET A 572 -10.84 39.45 -48.56
CA MET A 572 -11.53 38.31 -47.96
C MET A 572 -11.11 37.02 -48.67
N GLY A 573 -10.83 35.99 -47.89
CA GLY A 573 -10.58 34.63 -48.37
C GLY A 573 -11.25 33.62 -47.44
N LEU A 574 -11.56 32.44 -47.94
CA LEU A 574 -12.19 31.36 -47.16
C LEU A 574 -11.10 30.48 -46.53
N VAL A 575 -11.26 30.12 -45.25
CA VAL A 575 -10.28 29.25 -44.56
C VAL A 575 -10.14 27.89 -45.26
N SER A 576 -11.18 27.41 -45.94
CA SER A 576 -11.13 26.18 -46.75
C SER A 576 -10.16 26.24 -47.93
N GLN A 577 -9.79 27.42 -48.41
CA GLN A 577 -8.82 27.63 -49.49
C GLN A 577 -7.39 27.84 -48.97
N LEU A 578 -7.21 27.83 -47.65
CA LEU A 578 -5.93 28.04 -47.01
C LEU A 578 -5.02 26.80 -47.22
N LYS A 579 -3.80 27.05 -47.67
CA LYS A 579 -2.73 26.04 -47.72
C LYS A 579 -2.06 25.89 -46.35
N GLY A 580 -1.88 27.00 -45.64
CA GLY A 580 -1.37 27.07 -44.28
C GLY A 580 -1.04 28.50 -43.88
N MET A 581 -0.59 28.68 -42.65
CA MET A 581 0.02 29.92 -42.17
C MET A 581 1.43 29.65 -41.65
N ASP A 582 2.32 30.60 -41.85
CA ASP A 582 3.67 30.60 -41.30
C ASP A 582 3.99 31.94 -40.64
N PHE A 583 5.08 32.03 -39.89
CA PHE A 583 5.47 33.26 -39.19
C PHE A 583 6.98 33.49 -39.15
N ASP A 584 7.38 34.77 -39.13
CA ASP A 584 8.74 35.21 -38.85
C ASP A 584 8.68 36.45 -37.94
N GLY A 585 8.97 36.26 -36.65
CA GLY A 585 8.76 37.28 -35.62
C GLY A 585 7.30 37.73 -35.54
N GLU A 586 7.04 39.00 -35.86
CA GLU A 586 5.70 39.59 -35.90
C GLU A 586 5.00 39.45 -37.26
N ARG A 587 5.68 38.89 -38.26
CA ARG A 587 5.13 38.68 -39.60
C ARG A 587 4.39 37.36 -39.67
N LEU A 588 3.20 37.40 -40.25
CA LEU A 588 2.34 36.27 -40.55
C LEU A 588 2.21 36.14 -42.06
N PHE A 589 2.53 34.98 -42.59
CA PHE A 589 2.39 34.63 -44.00
C PHE A 589 1.18 33.71 -44.17
N VAL A 590 0.20 34.14 -44.95
CA VAL A 590 -1.03 33.40 -45.24
C VAL A 590 -0.95 32.84 -46.65
N MET A 591 -0.78 31.53 -46.75
CA MET A 591 -0.57 30.84 -48.02
C MET A 591 -1.88 30.26 -48.54
N TRP A 592 -2.19 30.47 -49.82
CA TRP A 592 -3.44 30.03 -50.45
C TRP A 592 -3.20 28.86 -51.42
N ARG A 593 -4.18 27.96 -51.58
CA ARG A 593 -4.04 26.80 -52.50
C ARG A 593 -4.12 27.17 -53.98
N GLU A 594 -4.96 28.13 -54.33
CA GLU A 594 -5.35 28.46 -55.72
C GLU A 594 -5.03 29.91 -56.09
N SER A 595 -4.16 30.60 -55.33
CA SER A 595 -3.79 31.99 -55.60
C SER A 595 -2.31 32.10 -55.96
N GLU A 596 -2.00 32.97 -56.92
CA GLU A 596 -0.61 33.30 -57.29
C GLU A 596 0.08 34.20 -56.25
N ALA A 597 -0.66 34.79 -55.29
CA ALA A 597 -0.10 35.73 -54.32
C ALA A 597 -0.52 35.42 -52.88
N ASP A 598 0.44 34.99 -52.07
CA ASP A 598 0.31 34.85 -50.62
C ASP A 598 0.10 36.23 -49.96
N TRP A 599 -0.53 36.25 -48.79
CA TRP A 599 -0.70 37.50 -48.04
C TRP A 599 0.32 37.57 -46.92
N GLU A 600 1.08 38.67 -46.84
CA GLU A 600 2.00 38.96 -45.75
C GLU A 600 1.40 40.02 -44.83
N PHE A 601 1.29 39.74 -43.53
CA PHE A 601 0.82 40.68 -42.53
C PHE A 601 1.86 40.87 -41.44
N GLU A 602 2.16 42.11 -41.05
CA GLU A 602 2.74 42.38 -39.73
C GLU A 602 1.60 42.50 -38.72
N VAL A 603 1.57 41.61 -37.74
CA VAL A 603 0.46 41.46 -36.82
C VAL A 603 0.88 41.94 -35.44
N THR A 604 0.15 42.91 -34.89
CA THR A 604 0.39 43.36 -33.51
C THR A 604 -0.12 42.30 -32.53
N PRO A 605 0.65 41.92 -31.49
CA PRO A 605 0.16 41.03 -30.46
C PRO A 605 -1.15 41.54 -29.84
N ILE A 606 -2.07 40.62 -29.53
CA ILE A 606 -3.36 40.96 -28.95
C ILE A 606 -3.46 40.48 -27.51
N ARG A 607 -4.05 41.32 -26.66
CA ARG A 607 -4.38 40.95 -25.28
C ARG A 607 -5.62 40.06 -25.29
N TRP A 608 -5.41 38.76 -25.09
CA TRP A 608 -6.43 37.76 -24.97
C TRP A 608 -6.94 37.70 -23.53
N ASN A 609 -8.22 38.03 -23.33
CA ASN A 609 -8.86 37.98 -22.02
C ASN A 609 -9.78 36.77 -21.98
N LEU A 610 -9.45 35.79 -21.15
CA LEU A 610 -10.23 34.58 -20.95
C LEU A 610 -10.97 34.63 -19.62
N VAL A 611 -12.18 34.09 -19.60
CA VAL A 611 -12.94 33.83 -18.37
C VAL A 611 -13.01 32.32 -18.21
N LEU A 612 -12.29 31.79 -17.22
CA LEU A 612 -12.23 30.37 -16.89
C LEU A 612 -12.87 30.15 -15.50
N PRO A 613 -13.23 28.90 -15.15
CA PRO A 613 -13.61 28.54 -13.78
C PRO A 613 -12.64 29.05 -12.70
N SER A 614 -11.33 28.97 -12.92
CA SER A 614 -10.33 29.51 -11.95
C SER A 614 -10.19 31.05 -11.96
N GLY A 615 -11.00 31.76 -12.76
CA GLY A 615 -11.04 33.20 -12.83
C GLY A 615 -10.64 33.80 -14.18
N ARG A 616 -10.38 35.11 -14.19
CA ARG A 616 -10.02 35.85 -15.41
C ARG A 616 -8.52 35.74 -15.69
N ARG A 617 -8.15 35.34 -16.90
CA ARG A 617 -6.77 35.28 -17.39
C ARG A 617 -6.52 36.31 -18.48
N LYS A 618 -5.29 36.82 -18.53
CA LYS A 618 -4.84 37.78 -19.54
C LYS A 618 -3.52 37.29 -20.12
N LEU A 619 -3.57 36.91 -21.39
CA LEU A 619 -2.42 36.45 -22.15
C LEU A 619 -2.17 37.37 -23.33
N GLU A 620 -0.95 37.35 -23.84
CA GLU A 620 -0.63 37.96 -25.13
C GLU A 620 -0.49 36.86 -26.17
N LEU A 621 -1.30 36.96 -27.23
CA LEU A 621 -1.22 36.11 -28.41
C LEU A 621 -0.48 36.84 -29.52
N THR A 622 0.44 36.13 -30.16
CA THR A 622 1.37 36.63 -31.17
C THR A 622 1.05 36.07 -32.56
N ALA A 623 1.81 36.50 -33.57
CA ALA A 623 1.74 35.90 -34.91
C ALA A 623 2.06 34.40 -34.89
N SER A 624 2.96 33.94 -34.01
CA SER A 624 3.31 32.53 -33.86
C SER A 624 2.13 31.68 -33.41
N ASP A 625 1.41 32.14 -32.38
CA ASP A 625 0.22 31.44 -31.87
C ASP A 625 -0.85 31.32 -32.96
N LEU A 626 -1.06 32.41 -33.72
CA LEU A 626 -2.02 32.43 -34.82
C LEU A 626 -1.60 31.51 -35.98
N ALA A 627 -0.31 31.45 -36.31
CA ALA A 627 0.18 30.55 -37.35
C ALA A 627 -0.02 29.08 -36.96
N ARG A 628 0.33 28.70 -35.72
CA ARG A 628 0.11 27.35 -35.18
C ARG A 628 -1.33 26.89 -35.31
N ARG A 629 -2.28 27.79 -35.06
CA ARG A 629 -3.73 27.55 -35.21
C ARG A 629 -4.17 27.04 -36.57
N PHE A 630 -3.48 27.47 -37.63
CA PHE A 630 -3.81 27.12 -39.01
C PHE A 630 -2.69 26.31 -39.67
N ALA A 631 -1.77 25.75 -38.88
CA ALA A 631 -0.77 24.83 -39.36
C ALA A 631 -1.46 23.53 -39.79
N VAL A 632 -1.22 23.11 -41.03
CA VAL A 632 -1.71 21.81 -41.51
C VAL A 632 -0.87 20.73 -40.85
N PRO A 633 -1.47 19.75 -40.13
CA PRO A 633 -0.70 18.66 -39.53
C PRO A 633 0.11 17.94 -40.60
N GLU A 634 1.44 17.86 -40.43
CA GLU A 634 2.35 17.26 -41.42
C GLU A 634 1.96 15.82 -41.83
N ARG A 635 1.24 15.10 -40.98
CA ARG A 635 0.73 13.74 -41.23
C ARG A 635 -0.28 13.61 -42.39
N SER A 636 -0.69 14.72 -43.01
CA SER A 636 -1.64 14.74 -44.13
C SER A 636 -1.04 15.21 -45.46
N ARG A 637 0.29 15.39 -45.54
CA ARG A 637 0.97 15.60 -46.83
C ARG A 637 1.10 14.25 -47.56
N PRO A 638 0.49 14.04 -48.73
CA PRO A 638 0.87 12.92 -49.58
C PRO A 638 2.34 13.10 -49.97
N GLY A 639 3.16 12.10 -49.65
CA GLY A 639 4.57 12.02 -50.06
C GLY A 639 4.72 11.78 -51.55
#